data_AF-A0A1Q6CLL4-F1
#
_entry.id   AF-A0A1Q6CLL4-F1
#
_cell.length_a   1.000
_cell.length_b   1.000
_cell.length_c   1.000
_cell.angle_alpha   90.00
_cell.angle_beta   90.00
_cell.angle_gamma   90.00
#
_symmetry.space_group_name_H-M   'P 1'
#
loop_
_entity.id
_entity.type
_entity.pdbx_description
1 polymer ?
#
loop_
_entity_poly.entity_id
_entity_poly.type
_entity_poly.pdbx_seq_one_letter_code
_entity_poly.pdbx_strand_id
1 'polypeptide(L)'
;MENTMQFTTLPDALTLKKVIKDKDEVLNCRFMTDAIQGLLTERAYFFDEVLTELWRHFGLVDAPISLNAVGGYGRASLHPGSDIDLAIIIDKKISQQQQAALSGFLTKLWDLGSDIGQSVRTIDETKKQVKQDVTVATNLLDIRRITGPAEHALAINKLMHSEDLWSHQQFFEEKLEEQKARHVKAKNTALFLEPNLKNHPGGMRDVQSILWVAQKFYGLGYSEVFSGTKLLLADEQIELKEAFDFVCRVRWALHTVAESSVEQLLFEHQADVASMLGFGDGENSQQAIERMMRQLFRAMTRIRELNQLILDTLTIEHTSFSRVNNVKQLDSGFRRIGSLIDVEDKNLFIEKKQVIRMFRLISDIDAITGITPKTLRALRNVRRSLLGELQDYQGCRDEFIELLSKTDGFEQALGLMHRYGILSVYFSHWQLIEGQMQFDMHNAYTVDEHAFKALAYLGAFEKHHEKDSFPVKSYQKIPNKLPLRLATLCHHLSGRQTDEDHELSAMQAKEFATFHQLDEKSIQLVFWLVKNQTLMLDVCKQSDLNDPIIFQKLAKTISSKEKLDSLLCFTVADLMATNESAWNPWIEYQLSLLYKGLKKTIAKGTNNVFEARTLISEKKASAKSQLCSDVDIAKVELWWKKLPSEFFTANCVEHIVEITENIMSNFNKEHHVFLCNSNDLGFTTLVVYTPDRDQLFSDIFKVLSKAKLRVKEANMLTTQDDNVIEVFQLLSESDDVVDDEFRLNAIVQRVKDILNTGDTGKAIKAPMYVETFEQDPNIEVLPYPDKDKSLIKINALDDPGYIEQICEVFNEQGFTIHSAKISQLGECNDNVFLISNSEDQSISSLDSDDIVKLIEEKIAF
;
A
#
# COMPACT_ATOMS: atom_id res chain seq x y z
N MET A 1 8.08 38.25 -31.53
CA MET A 1 8.82 38.69 -32.73
C MET A 1 10.28 38.45 -32.43
N GLU A 2 11.07 37.65 -33.14
CA GLU A 2 10.93 36.80 -34.32
C GLU A 2 12.14 35.86 -34.20
N ASN A 3 11.90 34.56 -34.03
CA ASN A 3 12.87 33.51 -34.30
C ASN A 3 12.06 32.27 -34.65
N THR A 4 11.20 32.44 -35.67
CA THR A 4 10.35 31.38 -36.19
C THR A 4 11.29 30.31 -36.76
N MET A 5 11.23 29.08 -36.22
CA MET A 5 11.87 27.94 -36.88
C MET A 5 11.32 27.84 -38.30
N GLN A 6 12.14 28.13 -39.31
CA GLN A 6 11.82 27.88 -40.71
C GLN A 6 12.69 26.73 -41.18
N PHE A 7 12.06 25.62 -41.57
CA PHE A 7 12.78 24.50 -42.15
C PHE A 7 12.87 24.69 -43.66
N THR A 8 14.08 24.96 -44.17
CA THR A 8 14.34 25.07 -45.62
C THR A 8 14.16 23.75 -46.37
N THR A 9 14.28 22.61 -45.67
CA THR A 9 14.05 21.23 -46.15
C THR A 9 13.36 20.43 -45.04
N LEU A 10 12.52 19.43 -45.36
CA LEU A 10 11.88 18.58 -44.35
C LEU A 10 12.96 17.93 -43.46
N PRO A 11 13.06 18.30 -42.17
CA PRO A 11 14.07 17.73 -41.30
C PRO A 11 13.83 16.23 -41.11
N ASP A 12 14.90 15.43 -41.04
CA ASP A 12 14.78 14.02 -40.70
C ASP A 12 14.29 13.84 -39.25
N ALA A 13 13.83 12.63 -38.92
CA ALA A 13 13.24 12.36 -37.60
C ALA A 13 14.27 12.49 -36.46
N LEU A 14 15.54 12.16 -36.72
CA LEU A 14 16.63 12.26 -35.74
C LEU A 14 16.91 13.72 -35.36
N THR A 15 16.90 14.61 -36.35
CA THR A 15 17.10 16.05 -36.17
C THR A 15 15.99 16.64 -35.30
N LEU A 16 14.73 16.33 -35.59
CA LEU A 16 13.60 16.81 -34.79
C LEU A 16 13.61 16.25 -33.37
N LYS A 17 13.93 14.96 -33.18
CA LYS A 17 14.11 14.35 -31.85
C LYS A 17 15.19 15.07 -31.05
N LYS A 18 16.31 15.41 -31.69
CA LYS A 18 17.38 16.17 -31.06
C LYS A 18 16.92 17.58 -30.65
N VAL A 19 16.21 18.29 -31.53
CA VAL A 19 15.69 19.64 -31.22
C VAL A 19 14.70 19.61 -30.05
N ILE A 20 13.86 18.58 -29.95
CA ILE A 20 12.95 18.38 -28.80
C ILE A 20 13.77 18.14 -27.52
N LYS A 21 14.77 17.25 -27.57
CA LYS A 21 15.65 16.97 -26.42
C LYS A 21 16.41 18.22 -25.95
N ASP A 22 17.03 18.95 -26.88
CA ASP A 22 17.74 20.20 -26.59
C ASP A 22 16.79 21.24 -25.95
N LYS A 23 15.52 21.29 -26.38
CA LYS A 23 14.52 22.15 -25.76
C LYS A 23 14.17 21.74 -24.33
N ASP A 24 13.99 20.44 -24.09
CA ASP A 24 13.69 19.92 -22.75
C ASP A 24 14.87 20.17 -21.80
N GLU A 25 16.12 20.03 -22.25
CA GLU A 25 17.32 20.39 -21.47
C GLU A 25 17.32 21.89 -21.07
N VAL A 26 17.00 22.79 -22.01
CA VAL A 26 16.90 24.24 -21.73
C VAL A 26 15.79 24.56 -20.72
N LEU A 27 14.67 23.84 -20.78
CA LEU A 27 13.57 24.01 -19.81
C LEU A 27 13.99 23.47 -18.44
N ASN A 28 14.69 22.34 -18.39
CA ASN A 28 15.21 21.75 -17.15
C ASN A 28 16.22 22.66 -16.45
N CYS A 29 17.07 23.38 -17.18
CA CYS A 29 17.98 24.38 -16.58
C CYS A 29 17.24 25.53 -15.85
N ARG A 30 15.98 25.80 -16.19
CA ARG A 30 15.14 26.84 -15.56
C ARG A 30 14.11 26.27 -14.60
N PHE A 31 14.12 24.96 -14.38
CA PHE A 31 13.13 24.25 -13.56
C PHE A 31 12.97 24.88 -12.16
N MET A 32 14.08 25.21 -11.51
CA MET A 32 14.07 25.77 -10.15
C MET A 32 13.71 27.25 -10.09
N THR A 33 13.95 28.02 -11.15
CA THR A 33 13.78 29.49 -11.15
C THR A 33 12.42 29.93 -11.67
N ASP A 34 11.90 29.23 -12.67
CA ASP A 34 10.69 29.62 -13.38
C ASP A 34 9.46 28.95 -12.76
N ALA A 35 8.30 29.58 -12.89
CA ALA A 35 7.04 28.96 -12.49
C ALA A 35 6.73 27.74 -13.38
N ILE A 36 6.32 26.62 -12.77
CA ILE A 36 6.07 25.37 -13.50
C ILE A 36 5.07 25.53 -14.64
N GLN A 37 4.00 26.30 -14.43
CA GLN A 37 3.02 26.58 -15.49
C GLN A 37 3.63 27.31 -16.69
N GLY A 38 4.62 28.19 -16.45
CA GLY A 38 5.37 28.85 -17.51
C GLY A 38 6.17 27.86 -18.36
N LEU A 39 6.86 26.91 -17.72
CA LEU A 39 7.62 25.87 -18.41
C LEU A 39 6.72 24.95 -19.24
N LEU A 40 5.59 24.52 -18.66
CA LEU A 40 4.60 23.68 -19.34
C LEU A 40 4.01 24.38 -20.58
N THR A 41 3.67 25.66 -20.46
CA THR A 41 3.12 26.46 -21.54
C THR A 41 4.17 26.75 -22.62
N GLU A 42 5.41 27.05 -22.24
CA GLU A 42 6.50 27.25 -23.18
C GLU A 42 6.80 25.98 -23.98
N ARG A 43 6.80 24.81 -23.33
CA ARG A 43 6.95 23.52 -24.01
C ARG A 43 5.82 23.27 -25.01
N ALA A 44 4.57 23.53 -24.61
CA ALA A 44 3.42 23.38 -25.50
C ALA A 44 3.54 24.27 -26.75
N TYR A 45 3.87 25.56 -26.57
CA TYR A 45 4.02 26.46 -27.72
C TYR A 45 5.21 26.14 -28.61
N PHE A 46 6.29 25.58 -28.06
CA PHE A 46 7.36 25.04 -28.88
C PHE A 46 6.85 23.92 -29.81
N PHE A 47 6.03 23.00 -29.32
CA PHE A 47 5.39 21.98 -30.18
C PHE A 47 4.42 22.61 -31.20
N ASP A 48 3.68 23.67 -30.84
CA ASP A 48 2.84 24.39 -31.81
C ASP A 48 3.65 24.90 -33.00
N GLU A 49 4.85 25.45 -32.75
CA GLU A 49 5.75 25.95 -33.80
C GLU A 49 6.23 24.81 -34.70
N VAL A 50 6.70 23.71 -34.12
CA VAL A 50 7.15 22.52 -34.86
C VAL A 50 6.01 21.94 -35.71
N LEU A 51 4.83 21.78 -35.13
CA LEU A 51 3.66 21.24 -35.83
C LEU A 51 3.16 22.18 -36.93
N THR A 52 3.17 23.49 -36.70
CA THR A 52 2.77 24.49 -37.71
C THR A 52 3.71 24.48 -38.90
N GLU A 53 5.02 24.33 -38.67
CA GLU A 53 6.00 24.29 -39.74
C GLU A 53 5.91 22.98 -40.54
N LEU A 54 5.72 21.83 -39.87
CA LEU A 54 5.42 20.58 -40.55
C LEU A 54 4.13 20.68 -41.36
N TRP A 55 3.06 21.24 -40.79
CA TRP A 55 1.79 21.48 -41.47
C TRP A 55 1.97 22.33 -42.74
N ARG A 56 2.83 23.35 -42.68
CA ARG A 56 3.19 24.19 -43.82
C ARG A 56 3.95 23.41 -44.89
N HIS A 57 4.91 22.58 -44.49
CA HIS A 57 5.70 21.77 -45.42
C HIS A 57 4.83 20.82 -46.26
N PHE A 58 3.79 20.22 -45.66
CA PHE A 58 2.85 19.37 -46.37
C PHE A 58 1.80 20.15 -47.20
N GLY A 59 1.86 21.49 -47.23
CA GLY A 59 0.97 22.31 -48.05
C GLY A 59 -0.47 22.37 -47.52
N LEU A 60 -0.66 22.19 -46.20
CA LEU A 60 -2.00 22.12 -45.58
C LEU A 60 -2.50 23.48 -45.05
N VAL A 61 -1.73 24.56 -45.18
CA VAL A 61 -2.08 25.89 -44.62
C VAL A 61 -3.39 26.44 -45.17
N ASP A 62 -3.59 26.33 -46.49
CA ASP A 62 -4.76 26.86 -47.19
C ASP A 62 -5.88 25.81 -47.33
N ALA A 63 -5.70 24.61 -46.78
CA ALA A 63 -6.70 23.57 -46.82
C ALA A 63 -7.85 23.89 -45.85
N PRO A 64 -9.10 23.47 -46.14
CA PRO A 64 -10.23 23.55 -45.21
C PRO A 64 -10.12 22.45 -44.13
N ILE A 65 -8.97 22.41 -43.48
CA ILE A 65 -8.56 21.42 -42.47
C ILE A 65 -7.87 22.21 -41.37
N SER A 66 -8.32 22.04 -40.12
CA SER A 66 -7.65 22.65 -38.97
C SER A 66 -6.92 21.61 -38.14
N LEU A 67 -5.79 22.03 -37.59
CA LEU A 67 -5.01 21.28 -36.62
C LEU A 67 -5.23 21.91 -35.24
N ASN A 68 -5.71 21.12 -34.30
CA ASN A 68 -6.04 21.57 -32.96
C ASN A 68 -5.38 20.66 -31.93
N ALA A 69 -4.86 21.25 -30.85
CA ALA A 69 -4.47 20.53 -29.66
C ALA A 69 -5.71 20.22 -28.80
N VAL A 70 -5.70 19.08 -28.12
CA VAL A 70 -6.75 18.68 -27.16
C VAL A 70 -6.10 18.14 -25.88
N GLY A 71 -6.89 17.92 -24.83
CA GLY A 71 -6.39 17.33 -23.58
C GLY A 71 -5.33 18.19 -22.90
N GLY A 72 -4.29 17.55 -22.34
CA GLY A 72 -3.19 18.26 -21.66
C GLY A 72 -2.46 19.26 -22.55
N TYR A 73 -2.26 18.88 -23.81
CA TYR A 73 -1.64 19.75 -24.81
C TYR A 73 -2.55 20.92 -25.20
N GLY A 74 -3.86 20.67 -25.31
CA GLY A 74 -4.90 21.69 -25.52
C GLY A 74 -4.88 22.77 -24.44
N ARG A 75 -4.72 22.37 -23.17
CA ARG A 75 -4.59 23.27 -22.01
C ARG A 75 -3.25 24.02 -21.92
N ALA A 76 -2.32 23.82 -22.85
CA ALA A 76 -0.94 24.28 -22.77
C ALA A 76 -0.25 23.84 -21.45
N SER A 77 -0.56 22.62 -21.02
CA SER A 77 -0.01 21.97 -19.82
C SER A 77 0.73 20.69 -20.24
N LEU A 78 1.91 20.87 -20.84
CA LEU A 78 2.65 19.78 -21.48
C LEU A 78 3.94 19.46 -20.71
N HIS A 79 3.95 18.33 -20.00
CA HIS A 79 5.14 17.85 -19.28
C HIS A 79 6.12 17.14 -20.25
N PRO A 80 7.40 16.97 -19.86
CA PRO A 80 8.33 16.06 -20.54
C PRO A 80 7.70 14.68 -20.72
N GLY A 81 7.98 14.01 -21.84
CA GLY A 81 7.45 12.68 -22.15
C GLY A 81 5.92 12.56 -22.33
N SER A 82 5.12 13.61 -22.11
CA SER A 82 3.66 13.54 -22.28
C SER A 82 3.25 13.50 -23.74
N ASP A 83 2.16 12.75 -24.00
CA ASP A 83 1.53 12.59 -25.30
C ASP A 83 1.15 13.93 -25.95
N ILE A 84 1.22 13.98 -27.27
CA ILE A 84 0.78 15.11 -28.10
C ILE A 84 -0.56 14.77 -28.72
N ASP A 85 -1.64 15.14 -28.03
CA ASP A 85 -3.01 14.87 -28.49
C ASP A 85 -3.53 15.92 -29.49
N LEU A 86 -3.94 15.45 -30.67
CA LEU A 86 -4.35 16.26 -31.81
C LEU A 86 -5.77 15.92 -32.28
N ALA A 87 -6.57 16.95 -32.50
CA ALA A 87 -7.84 16.87 -33.20
C ALA A 87 -7.75 17.61 -34.54
N ILE A 88 -7.77 16.85 -35.63
CA ILE A 88 -7.82 17.35 -36.99
C ILE A 88 -9.27 17.41 -37.43
N ILE A 89 -9.77 18.63 -37.65
CA ILE A 89 -11.15 18.86 -38.06
C ILE A 89 -11.18 19.20 -39.54
N ILE A 90 -11.97 18.43 -40.30
CA ILE A 90 -12.14 18.59 -41.74
C ILE A 90 -13.57 19.01 -42.07
N ASP A 91 -13.71 19.74 -43.18
CA ASP A 91 -14.98 19.83 -43.88
C ASP A 91 -15.38 18.48 -44.49
N LYS A 92 -16.62 18.35 -44.96
CA LYS A 92 -17.20 17.06 -45.38
C LYS A 92 -16.46 16.33 -46.50
N LYS A 93 -15.61 17.01 -47.27
CA LYS A 93 -14.79 16.40 -48.34
C LYS A 93 -13.44 17.11 -48.45
N ILE A 94 -12.36 16.33 -48.33
CA ILE A 94 -11.00 16.74 -48.68
C ILE A 94 -10.63 16.15 -50.05
N SER A 95 -9.77 16.84 -50.81
CA SER A 95 -9.28 16.34 -52.09
C SER A 95 -8.30 15.17 -51.89
N GLN A 96 -8.09 14.34 -52.92
CA GLN A 96 -7.10 13.25 -52.86
C GLN A 96 -5.69 13.78 -52.56
N GLN A 97 -5.36 14.98 -53.06
CA GLN A 97 -4.10 15.66 -52.76
C GLN A 97 -3.99 16.03 -51.28
N GLN A 98 -5.06 16.58 -50.69
CA GLN A 98 -5.10 16.92 -49.26
C GLN A 98 -5.05 15.68 -48.38
N GLN A 99 -5.70 14.60 -48.78
CA GLN A 99 -5.62 13.32 -48.08
C GLN A 99 -4.20 12.77 -48.09
N ALA A 100 -3.52 12.78 -49.24
CA ALA A 100 -2.13 12.35 -49.35
C ALA A 100 -1.18 13.22 -48.51
N ALA A 101 -1.37 14.55 -48.52
CA ALA A 101 -0.63 15.48 -47.68
C ALA A 101 -0.84 15.23 -46.18
N LEU A 102 -2.09 15.02 -45.76
CA LEU A 102 -2.42 14.73 -44.36
C LEU A 102 -1.85 13.38 -43.92
N SER A 103 -1.92 12.34 -44.77
CA SER A 103 -1.29 11.06 -44.49
C SER A 103 0.22 11.20 -44.35
N GLY A 104 0.88 11.97 -45.24
CA GLY A 104 2.32 12.25 -45.12
C GLY A 104 2.69 12.98 -43.83
N PHE A 105 1.90 13.97 -43.43
CA PHE A 105 2.06 14.68 -42.16
C PHE A 105 1.95 13.72 -40.97
N LEU A 106 0.91 12.90 -40.93
CA LEU A 106 0.74 11.92 -39.85
C LEU A 106 1.87 10.90 -39.84
N THR A 107 2.28 10.33 -40.98
CA THR A 107 3.42 9.40 -41.04
C THR A 107 4.69 10.05 -40.48
N LYS A 108 4.94 11.33 -40.82
CA LYS A 108 6.10 12.04 -40.30
C LYS A 108 6.04 12.24 -38.79
N LEU A 109 4.86 12.47 -38.24
CA LEU A 109 4.62 12.54 -36.81
C LEU A 109 4.91 11.21 -36.11
N TRP A 110 4.47 10.08 -36.68
CA TRP A 110 4.81 8.74 -36.16
C TRP A 110 6.31 8.47 -36.13
N ASP A 111 7.05 8.91 -37.16
CA ASP A 111 8.52 8.77 -37.20
C ASP A 111 9.24 9.51 -36.06
N LEU A 112 8.61 10.55 -35.48
CA LEU A 112 9.15 11.29 -34.34
C LEU A 112 9.14 10.51 -33.03
N GLY A 113 8.51 9.34 -32.99
CA GLY A 113 8.52 8.46 -31.81
C GLY A 113 7.89 9.10 -30.57
N SER A 114 7.13 10.18 -30.73
CA SER A 114 6.26 10.70 -29.68
C SER A 114 4.95 9.92 -29.73
N ASP A 115 4.40 9.58 -28.57
CA ASP A 115 3.04 9.04 -28.47
C ASP A 115 2.06 10.14 -28.89
N ILE A 116 1.63 10.09 -30.16
CA ILE A 116 0.74 11.09 -30.77
C ILE A 116 -0.64 10.49 -30.82
N GLY A 117 -1.56 11.09 -30.06
CA GLY A 117 -2.97 10.75 -30.09
C GLY A 117 -3.70 11.59 -31.15
N GLN A 118 -3.92 11.08 -32.36
CA GLN A 118 -4.63 11.82 -33.40
C GLN A 118 -6.08 11.37 -33.63
N SER A 119 -6.95 12.33 -33.94
CA SER A 119 -8.26 12.07 -34.55
C SER A 119 -8.45 12.93 -35.80
N VAL A 120 -9.02 12.35 -36.86
CA VAL A 120 -9.39 13.06 -38.10
C VAL A 120 -10.89 12.90 -38.30
N ARG A 121 -11.66 13.96 -38.11
CA ARG A 121 -13.13 13.89 -38.10
C ARG A 121 -13.77 15.15 -38.65
N THR A 122 -14.94 15.00 -39.24
CA THR A 122 -15.87 16.12 -39.46
C THR A 122 -16.53 16.54 -38.15
N ILE A 123 -17.13 17.74 -38.12
CA ILE A 123 -17.94 18.18 -36.96
C ILE A 123 -19.11 17.21 -36.70
N ASP A 124 -19.75 16.69 -37.76
CA ASP A 124 -20.87 15.74 -37.65
C ASP A 124 -20.43 14.39 -37.06
N GLU A 125 -19.25 13.89 -37.44
CA GLU A 125 -18.67 12.67 -36.85
C GLU A 125 -18.24 12.89 -35.40
N THR A 126 -17.65 14.05 -35.11
CA THR A 126 -17.28 14.44 -33.74
C THR A 126 -18.51 14.47 -32.85
N LYS A 127 -19.62 15.03 -33.33
CA LYS A 127 -20.92 15.01 -32.63
C LYS A 127 -21.39 13.60 -32.31
N LYS A 128 -21.26 12.64 -33.24
CA LYS A 128 -21.65 11.24 -33.02
C LYS A 128 -20.78 10.57 -31.96
N GLN A 129 -19.47 10.76 -32.03
CA GLN A 129 -18.51 10.17 -31.08
C GLN A 129 -18.71 10.71 -29.66
N VAL A 130 -18.88 12.03 -29.52
CA VAL A 130 -19.13 12.67 -28.23
C VAL A 130 -20.41 12.15 -27.57
N LYS A 131 -21.47 11.85 -28.35
CA LYS A 131 -22.70 11.24 -27.79
C LYS A 131 -22.51 9.82 -27.26
N GLN A 132 -21.51 9.10 -27.77
CA GLN A 132 -21.26 7.70 -27.40
C GLN A 132 -20.28 7.58 -26.23
N ASP A 133 -19.42 8.57 -26.05
CA ASP A 133 -18.33 8.52 -25.08
C ASP A 133 -18.01 9.89 -24.46
N VAL A 134 -18.24 10.01 -23.15
CA VAL A 134 -17.98 11.22 -22.36
C VAL A 134 -16.49 11.57 -22.29
N THR A 135 -15.60 10.59 -22.45
CA THR A 135 -14.14 10.82 -22.45
C THR A 135 -13.72 11.64 -23.67
N VAL A 136 -14.34 11.39 -24.83
CA VAL A 136 -14.15 12.18 -26.05
C VAL A 136 -14.65 13.62 -25.83
N ALA A 137 -15.81 13.78 -25.17
CA ALA A 137 -16.33 15.09 -24.80
C ALA A 137 -15.34 15.87 -23.92
N THR A 138 -14.78 15.18 -22.93
CA THR A 138 -13.83 15.75 -21.97
C THR A 138 -12.55 16.21 -22.66
N ASN A 139 -12.02 15.39 -23.56
CA ASN A 139 -10.81 15.73 -24.31
C ASN A 139 -11.02 16.99 -25.17
N LEU A 140 -12.20 17.10 -25.81
CA LEU A 140 -12.55 18.22 -26.70
C LEU A 140 -12.97 19.50 -25.99
N LEU A 141 -13.26 19.48 -24.68
CA LEU A 141 -13.47 20.71 -23.89
C LEU A 141 -12.22 21.59 -23.90
N ASP A 142 -11.05 20.97 -24.00
CA ASP A 142 -9.74 21.63 -24.02
C ASP A 142 -9.25 21.94 -25.44
N ILE A 143 -10.14 21.97 -26.44
CA ILE A 143 -9.74 22.20 -27.83
C ILE A 143 -9.11 23.60 -28.00
N ARG A 144 -7.89 23.61 -28.53
CA ARG A 144 -7.12 24.83 -28.81
C ARG A 144 -6.57 24.78 -30.23
N ARG A 145 -6.88 25.79 -31.03
CA ARG A 145 -6.40 25.87 -32.42
C ARG A 145 -4.88 26.10 -32.45
N ILE A 146 -4.18 25.26 -33.21
CA ILE A 146 -2.76 25.48 -33.58
C ILE A 146 -2.72 26.24 -34.91
N THR A 147 -3.31 25.67 -35.97
CA THR A 147 -3.34 26.27 -37.32
C THR A 147 -4.56 25.84 -38.13
N GLY A 148 -4.78 26.45 -39.31
CA GLY A 148 -5.96 26.25 -40.16
C GLY A 148 -7.21 27.03 -39.72
N PRO A 149 -8.41 26.72 -40.26
CA PRO A 149 -9.63 27.49 -40.02
C PRO A 149 -10.04 27.58 -38.53
N ALA A 150 -10.22 28.81 -38.01
CA ALA A 150 -10.60 29.03 -36.61
C ALA A 150 -12.05 28.63 -36.30
N GLU A 151 -12.91 28.65 -37.31
CA GLU A 151 -14.32 28.28 -37.19
C GLU A 151 -14.52 26.85 -36.69
N HIS A 152 -13.60 25.93 -36.99
CA HIS A 152 -13.65 24.55 -36.53
C HIS A 152 -13.56 24.45 -35.00
N ALA A 153 -12.54 25.05 -34.38
CA ALA A 153 -12.37 25.02 -32.93
C ALA A 153 -13.53 25.72 -32.21
N LEU A 154 -13.99 26.86 -32.75
CA LEU A 154 -15.15 27.59 -32.22
C LEU A 154 -16.44 26.76 -32.30
N ALA A 155 -16.66 26.04 -33.40
CA ALA A 155 -17.82 25.18 -33.58
C ALA A 155 -17.79 23.99 -32.60
N ILE A 156 -16.64 23.34 -32.41
CA ILE A 156 -16.50 22.26 -31.43
C ILE A 156 -16.69 22.79 -30.01
N ASN A 157 -16.10 23.93 -29.66
CA ASN A 157 -16.27 24.52 -28.33
C ASN A 157 -17.76 24.83 -28.05
N LYS A 158 -18.47 25.45 -29.00
CA LYS A 158 -19.92 25.67 -28.91
C LYS A 158 -20.71 24.36 -28.78
N LEU A 159 -20.28 23.32 -29.47
CA LEU A 159 -20.88 21.99 -29.41
C LEU A 159 -20.70 21.35 -28.02
N MET A 160 -19.53 21.48 -27.39
CA MET A 160 -19.26 20.90 -26.07
C MET A 160 -20.08 21.57 -24.96
N HIS A 161 -20.38 22.86 -25.10
CA HIS A 161 -21.24 23.61 -24.17
C HIS A 161 -22.75 23.48 -24.46
N SER A 162 -23.15 22.74 -25.50
CA SER A 162 -24.55 22.47 -25.80
C SER A 162 -25.17 21.44 -24.83
N GLU A 163 -26.43 21.67 -24.43
CA GLU A 163 -27.26 20.73 -23.66
C GLU A 163 -27.76 19.54 -24.51
N ASP A 164 -27.65 19.59 -25.85
CA ASP A 164 -28.18 18.56 -26.76
C ASP A 164 -27.32 17.28 -26.82
N LEU A 165 -26.08 17.34 -26.34
CA LEU A 165 -25.15 16.20 -26.33
C LEU A 165 -25.09 15.55 -24.95
N TRP A 166 -24.72 16.37 -23.98
CA TRP A 166 -24.60 16.01 -22.57
C TRP A 166 -25.17 17.18 -21.80
N SER A 167 -26.23 16.93 -21.04
CA SER A 167 -26.72 17.97 -20.15
C SER A 167 -25.68 18.26 -19.07
N HIS A 168 -25.72 19.44 -18.46
CA HIS A 168 -24.82 19.75 -17.36
C HIS A 168 -24.90 18.71 -16.22
N GLN A 169 -26.12 18.25 -15.91
CA GLN A 169 -26.35 17.23 -14.89
C GLN A 169 -25.75 15.86 -15.29
N GLN A 170 -26.00 15.39 -16.51
CA GLN A 170 -25.47 14.10 -16.97
C GLN A 170 -23.94 14.09 -16.99
N PHE A 171 -23.34 15.17 -17.51
CA PHE A 171 -21.88 15.29 -17.52
C PHE A 171 -21.28 15.30 -16.10
N PHE A 172 -21.93 15.99 -15.17
CA PHE A 172 -21.50 16.04 -13.78
C PHE A 172 -21.58 14.68 -13.09
N GLU A 173 -22.70 13.96 -13.25
CA GLU A 173 -22.92 12.64 -12.66
C GLU A 173 -21.88 11.62 -13.19
N GLU A 174 -21.64 11.60 -14.49
CA GLU A 174 -20.60 10.75 -15.09
C GLU A 174 -19.20 11.07 -14.56
N LYS A 175 -18.86 12.37 -14.41
CA LYS A 175 -17.55 12.76 -13.87
C LYS A 175 -17.37 12.41 -12.41
N LEU A 176 -18.45 12.47 -11.63
CA LEU A 176 -18.44 12.05 -10.23
C LEU A 176 -18.21 10.53 -10.11
N GLU A 177 -18.87 9.72 -10.95
CA GLU A 177 -18.67 8.26 -10.97
C GLU A 177 -17.27 7.88 -11.49
N GLU A 178 -16.75 8.56 -12.52
CA GLU A 178 -15.36 8.38 -13.01
C GLU A 178 -14.35 8.62 -11.87
N GLN A 179 -14.53 9.71 -11.10
CA GLN A 179 -13.65 10.01 -9.97
C GLN A 179 -13.77 8.96 -8.87
N LYS A 180 -14.98 8.55 -8.48
CA LYS A 180 -15.18 7.51 -7.45
C LYS A 180 -14.51 6.20 -7.84
N ALA A 181 -14.72 5.74 -9.08
CA ALA A 181 -14.12 4.51 -9.58
C ALA A 181 -12.58 4.58 -9.57
N ARG A 182 -12.01 5.73 -9.95
CA ARG A 182 -10.57 5.99 -9.88
C ARG A 182 -10.03 6.00 -8.45
N HIS A 183 -10.73 6.65 -7.51
CA HIS A 183 -10.33 6.69 -6.10
C HIS A 183 -10.38 5.31 -5.46
N VAL A 184 -11.37 4.47 -5.80
CA VAL A 184 -11.46 3.08 -5.31
C VAL A 184 -10.27 2.25 -5.77
N LYS A 185 -9.87 2.35 -7.05
CA LYS A 185 -8.65 1.70 -7.55
C LYS A 185 -7.38 2.17 -6.84
N ALA A 186 -7.37 3.40 -6.34
CA ALA A 186 -6.30 4.01 -5.56
C ALA A 186 -6.48 3.86 -4.03
N LYS A 187 -7.21 2.84 -3.58
CA LYS A 187 -7.44 2.52 -2.15
C LYS A 187 -8.03 3.68 -1.34
N ASN A 188 -8.70 4.63 -2.01
CA ASN A 188 -9.33 5.84 -1.47
C ASN A 188 -8.41 6.73 -0.62
N THR A 189 -7.10 6.71 -0.85
CA THR A 189 -6.14 7.52 -0.08
C THR A 189 -5.17 8.33 -0.95
N ALA A 190 -4.80 9.50 -0.45
CA ALA A 190 -3.75 10.34 -1.01
C ALA A 190 -2.37 10.01 -0.40
N LEU A 191 -2.35 9.23 0.69
CA LEU A 191 -1.23 9.05 1.60
C LEU A 191 -0.54 7.69 1.41
N PHE A 192 -0.35 7.32 0.14
CA PHE A 192 0.31 6.08 -0.28
C PHE A 192 1.77 6.35 -0.61
N LEU A 193 2.71 5.55 -0.11
CA LEU A 193 4.16 5.86 -0.19
C LEU A 193 4.72 5.89 -1.63
N GLU A 194 4.09 5.19 -2.57
CA GLU A 194 4.40 5.30 -4.01
C GLU A 194 3.24 5.95 -4.78
N PRO A 195 3.00 7.25 -4.61
CA PRO A 195 1.77 7.87 -5.07
C PRO A 195 1.71 7.97 -6.59
N ASN A 196 0.54 7.71 -7.17
CA ASN A 196 0.25 8.09 -8.54
C ASN A 196 -0.16 9.58 -8.59
N LEU A 197 0.72 10.43 -9.11
CA LEU A 197 0.58 11.90 -9.12
C LEU A 197 -0.64 12.38 -9.91
N LYS A 198 -1.14 11.56 -10.84
CA LYS A 198 -2.26 11.87 -11.71
C LYS A 198 -3.58 11.36 -11.16
N ASN A 199 -3.63 10.09 -10.77
CA ASN A 199 -4.87 9.36 -10.57
C ASN A 199 -5.26 9.16 -9.10
N HIS A 200 -4.34 9.20 -8.15
CA HIS A 200 -4.71 9.09 -6.73
C HIS A 200 -5.61 10.26 -6.29
N PRO A 201 -6.43 10.09 -5.24
CA PRO A 201 -7.12 11.20 -4.58
C PRO A 201 -6.18 12.35 -4.29
N GLY A 202 -6.56 13.57 -4.66
CA GLY A 202 -5.68 14.73 -4.53
C GLY A 202 -4.64 14.88 -5.65
N GLY A 203 -4.57 13.96 -6.60
CA GLY A 203 -3.71 14.06 -7.78
C GLY A 203 -4.26 15.01 -8.85
N MET A 204 -3.53 15.16 -9.95
CA MET A 204 -3.85 16.14 -11.00
C MET A 204 -5.25 15.95 -11.62
N ARG A 205 -5.73 14.71 -11.72
CA ARG A 205 -7.04 14.42 -12.32
C ARG A 205 -8.19 14.96 -11.48
N ASP A 206 -8.05 15.07 -10.16
CA ASP A 206 -9.06 15.70 -9.29
C ASP A 206 -9.26 17.18 -9.67
N VAL A 207 -8.15 17.92 -9.84
CA VAL A 207 -8.20 19.33 -10.28
C VAL A 207 -8.76 19.47 -11.70
N GLN A 208 -8.37 18.57 -12.60
CA GLN A 208 -8.88 18.57 -13.97
C GLN A 208 -10.39 18.29 -14.02
N SER A 209 -10.87 17.32 -13.22
CA SER A 209 -12.30 16.98 -13.16
C SER A 209 -13.17 18.17 -12.76
N ILE A 210 -12.81 18.92 -11.70
CA ILE A 210 -13.56 20.11 -11.29
C ILE A 210 -13.50 21.23 -12.32
N LEU A 211 -12.36 21.37 -13.01
CA LEU A 211 -12.20 22.36 -14.07
C LEU A 211 -13.09 22.03 -15.27
N TRP A 212 -13.09 20.79 -15.76
CA TRP A 212 -13.97 20.37 -16.85
C TRP A 212 -15.44 20.53 -16.52
N VAL A 213 -15.83 20.16 -15.31
CA VAL A 213 -17.21 20.34 -14.83
C VAL A 213 -17.55 21.83 -14.82
N ALA A 214 -16.72 22.69 -14.24
CA ALA A 214 -16.98 24.11 -14.18
C ALA A 214 -16.95 24.79 -15.56
N GLN A 215 -16.05 24.40 -16.47
CA GLN A 215 -16.07 24.86 -17.86
C GLN A 215 -17.42 24.54 -18.51
N LYS A 216 -17.89 23.30 -18.36
CA LYS A 216 -19.18 22.86 -18.89
C LYS A 216 -20.34 23.68 -18.32
N PHE A 217 -20.36 23.96 -17.01
CA PHE A 217 -21.43 24.72 -16.35
C PHE A 217 -21.45 26.22 -16.71
N TYR A 218 -20.28 26.86 -16.80
CA TYR A 218 -20.18 28.32 -16.90
C TYR A 218 -19.77 28.82 -18.30
N GLY A 219 -19.38 27.92 -19.22
CA GLY A 219 -18.93 28.30 -20.56
C GLY A 219 -17.61 29.07 -20.57
N LEU A 220 -16.77 28.88 -19.54
CA LEU A 220 -15.51 29.61 -19.35
C LEU A 220 -14.31 28.83 -19.90
N GLY A 221 -13.25 29.55 -20.28
CA GLY A 221 -11.96 28.94 -20.59
C GLY A 221 -11.27 28.38 -19.33
N TYR A 222 -10.34 27.43 -19.50
CA TYR A 222 -9.65 26.75 -18.39
C TYR A 222 -9.03 27.73 -17.37
N SER A 223 -8.33 28.76 -17.85
CA SER A 223 -7.68 29.78 -17.00
C SER A 223 -8.66 30.73 -16.31
N GLU A 224 -9.91 30.80 -16.78
CA GLU A 224 -10.92 31.75 -16.32
C GLU A 224 -11.84 31.16 -15.26
N VAL A 225 -11.89 29.83 -15.12
CA VAL A 225 -12.83 29.13 -14.23
C VAL A 225 -12.74 29.64 -12.80
N PHE A 226 -11.54 29.63 -12.20
CA PHE A 226 -11.40 30.00 -10.78
C PHE A 226 -11.54 31.50 -10.56
N SER A 227 -11.02 32.34 -11.47
CA SER A 227 -11.16 33.80 -11.36
C SER A 227 -12.57 34.30 -11.67
N GLY A 228 -13.31 33.60 -12.51
CA GLY A 228 -14.62 33.99 -13.04
C GLY A 228 -15.82 33.44 -12.27
N THR A 229 -15.61 32.53 -11.31
CA THR A 229 -16.69 31.87 -10.55
C THR A 229 -16.57 32.12 -9.05
N LYS A 230 -17.67 31.90 -8.31
CA LYS A 230 -17.69 31.98 -6.84
C LYS A 230 -17.53 30.61 -6.17
N LEU A 231 -17.02 29.62 -6.89
CA LEU A 231 -16.83 28.25 -6.38
C LEU A 231 -15.84 28.22 -5.22
N LEU A 232 -14.74 28.96 -5.34
CA LEU A 232 -13.68 29.08 -4.34
C LEU A 232 -13.51 30.53 -3.87
N LEU A 233 -13.19 30.69 -2.59
CA LEU A 233 -12.70 31.94 -2.02
C LEU A 233 -11.27 32.25 -2.51
N ALA A 234 -10.84 33.51 -2.45
CA ALA A 234 -9.54 33.93 -2.99
C ALA A 234 -8.34 33.19 -2.36
N ASP A 235 -8.39 32.95 -1.04
CA ASP A 235 -7.40 32.15 -0.32
C ASP A 235 -7.45 30.66 -0.72
N GLU A 236 -8.65 30.10 -0.90
CA GLU A 236 -8.81 28.72 -1.38
C GLU A 236 -8.26 28.52 -2.79
N GLN A 237 -8.38 29.53 -3.67
CA GLN A 237 -7.81 29.50 -5.03
C GLN A 237 -6.28 29.50 -5.01
N ILE A 238 -5.68 30.34 -4.15
CA ILE A 238 -4.21 30.40 -3.98
C ILE A 238 -3.71 29.05 -3.47
N GLU A 239 -4.34 28.51 -2.42
CA GLU A 239 -3.96 27.21 -1.86
C GLU A 239 -4.08 26.06 -2.88
N LEU A 240 -5.16 26.02 -3.67
CA LEU A 240 -5.32 25.00 -4.72
C LEU A 240 -4.21 25.12 -5.76
N LYS A 241 -3.89 26.35 -6.18
CA LYS A 241 -2.86 26.60 -7.17
C LYS A 241 -1.48 26.18 -6.66
N GLU A 242 -1.10 26.60 -5.46
CA GLU A 242 0.19 26.24 -4.87
C GLU A 242 0.36 24.72 -4.74
N ALA A 243 -0.69 24.02 -4.28
CA ALA A 243 -0.68 22.58 -4.16
C ALA A 243 -0.59 21.89 -5.54
N PHE A 244 -1.36 22.35 -6.53
CA PHE A 244 -1.35 21.81 -7.88
C PHE A 244 -0.02 22.07 -8.59
N ASP A 245 0.55 23.26 -8.45
CA ASP A 245 1.86 23.61 -8.99
C ASP A 245 2.95 22.72 -8.39
N PHE A 246 2.89 22.42 -7.09
CA PHE A 246 3.83 21.49 -6.45
C PHE A 246 3.71 20.06 -7.01
N VAL A 247 2.50 19.52 -7.15
CA VAL A 247 2.29 18.20 -7.79
C VAL A 247 2.81 18.20 -9.23
N CYS A 248 2.60 19.29 -9.99
CA CYS A 248 3.15 19.43 -11.34
C CYS A 248 4.69 19.44 -11.34
N ARG A 249 5.33 20.09 -10.36
CA ARG A 249 6.79 20.08 -10.23
C ARG A 249 7.33 18.68 -9.97
N VAL A 250 6.71 17.93 -9.05
CA VAL A 250 7.10 16.54 -8.79
C VAL A 250 6.94 15.69 -10.04
N ARG A 251 5.84 15.82 -10.78
CA ARG A 251 5.62 15.07 -12.03
C ARG A 251 6.64 15.43 -13.11
N TRP A 252 6.98 16.71 -13.25
CA TRP A 252 8.03 17.15 -14.19
C TRP A 252 9.38 16.53 -13.84
N ALA A 253 9.76 16.56 -12.56
CA ALA A 253 11.00 15.96 -12.09
C ALA A 253 11.00 14.44 -12.32
N LEU A 254 9.91 13.74 -11.97
CA LEU A 254 9.75 12.30 -12.20
C LEU A 254 9.93 11.93 -13.67
N HIS A 255 9.25 12.62 -14.59
CA HIS A 255 9.38 12.33 -16.03
C HIS A 255 10.78 12.64 -16.57
N THR A 256 11.50 13.59 -15.94
CA THR A 256 12.88 13.92 -16.33
C THR A 256 13.85 12.84 -15.86
N VAL A 257 13.69 12.37 -14.61
CA VAL A 257 14.51 11.31 -14.00
C VAL A 257 14.27 9.97 -14.68
N ALA A 258 13.00 9.58 -14.86
CA ALA A 258 12.62 8.29 -15.43
C ALA A 258 12.70 8.24 -16.97
N GLU A 259 13.02 9.37 -17.62
CA GLU A 259 13.01 9.57 -19.08
C GLU A 259 11.75 9.02 -19.78
N SER A 260 10.61 9.02 -19.08
CA SER A 260 9.36 8.38 -19.52
C SER A 260 8.13 9.03 -18.87
N SER A 261 6.94 8.71 -19.39
CA SER A 261 5.66 9.24 -18.93
C SER A 261 5.07 8.50 -17.71
N VAL A 262 5.94 7.97 -16.85
CA VAL A 262 5.52 7.26 -15.63
C VAL A 262 4.81 8.22 -14.66
N GLU A 263 3.65 7.78 -14.17
CA GLU A 263 2.79 8.61 -13.31
C GLU A 263 2.88 8.22 -11.83
N GLN A 264 3.48 7.07 -11.53
CA GLN A 264 3.70 6.57 -10.18
C GLN A 264 5.11 6.92 -9.72
N LEU A 265 5.22 7.58 -8.59
CA LEU A 265 6.50 7.89 -7.96
C LEU A 265 6.97 6.68 -7.15
N LEU A 266 7.56 5.72 -7.85
CA LEU A 266 8.15 4.52 -7.25
C LEU A 266 9.35 4.89 -6.37
N PHE A 267 9.66 4.05 -5.37
CA PHE A 267 10.82 4.27 -4.49
C PHE A 267 12.11 4.53 -5.29
N GLU A 268 12.31 3.80 -6.40
CA GLU A 268 13.45 3.93 -7.32
C GLU A 268 13.73 5.35 -7.83
N HIS A 269 12.72 6.20 -7.91
CA HIS A 269 12.87 7.55 -8.42
C HIS A 269 12.86 8.62 -7.33
N GLN A 270 12.53 8.29 -6.09
CA GLN A 270 12.27 9.29 -5.04
C GLN A 270 13.51 10.10 -4.68
N ALA A 271 14.68 9.47 -4.59
CA ALA A 271 15.93 10.14 -4.25
C ALA A 271 16.31 11.18 -5.30
N ASP A 272 16.33 10.79 -6.57
CA ASP A 272 16.69 11.66 -7.69
C ASP A 272 15.67 12.78 -7.90
N VAL A 273 14.37 12.49 -7.74
CA VAL A 273 13.32 13.50 -7.80
C VAL A 273 13.46 14.52 -6.66
N ALA A 274 13.78 14.07 -5.44
CA ALA A 274 14.04 14.95 -4.30
C ALA A 274 15.26 15.85 -4.54
N SER A 275 16.33 15.29 -5.10
CA SER A 275 17.54 16.02 -5.50
C SER A 275 17.23 17.09 -6.55
N MET A 276 16.51 16.73 -7.63
CA MET A 276 16.12 17.67 -8.68
C MET A 276 15.21 18.80 -8.17
N LEU A 277 14.39 18.54 -7.16
CA LEU A 277 13.53 19.54 -6.49
C LEU A 277 14.28 20.38 -5.43
N GLY A 278 15.56 20.10 -5.18
CA GLY A 278 16.39 20.86 -4.25
C GLY A 278 16.19 20.51 -2.77
N PHE A 279 15.69 19.31 -2.44
CA PHE A 279 15.55 18.86 -1.05
C PHE A 279 16.87 18.36 -0.43
N GLY A 280 17.87 18.03 -1.25
CA GLY A 280 19.20 17.58 -0.84
C GLY A 280 19.66 16.33 -1.59
N ASP A 281 20.94 16.01 -1.45
CA ASP A 281 21.66 14.87 -2.06
C ASP A 281 22.61 14.19 -1.05
N GLY A 282 23.16 13.02 -1.42
CA GLY A 282 24.20 12.31 -0.66
C GLY A 282 23.72 11.64 0.64
N GLU A 283 24.55 11.70 1.70
CA GLU A 283 24.34 11.03 3.01
C GLU A 283 23.01 11.40 3.73
N ASN A 284 22.29 12.43 3.27
CA ASN A 284 20.99 12.84 3.82
C ASN A 284 19.80 12.53 2.88
N SER A 285 19.98 11.65 1.90
CA SER A 285 18.97 11.29 0.89
C SER A 285 17.62 10.91 1.51
N GLN A 286 17.60 10.07 2.55
CA GLN A 286 16.37 9.67 3.24
C GLN A 286 15.61 10.87 3.83
N GLN A 287 16.30 11.80 4.50
CA GLN A 287 15.66 13.01 5.03
C GLN A 287 15.14 13.92 3.92
N ALA A 288 15.84 13.99 2.78
CA ALA A 288 15.39 14.75 1.62
C ALA A 288 14.10 14.15 1.03
N ILE A 289 14.05 12.82 0.87
CA ILE A 289 12.85 12.07 0.44
C ILE A 289 11.69 12.32 1.40
N GLU A 290 11.88 12.11 2.71
CA GLU A 290 10.83 12.28 3.71
C GLU A 290 10.25 13.70 3.70
N ARG A 291 11.10 14.74 3.56
CA ARG A 291 10.65 16.15 3.47
C ARG A 291 9.87 16.42 2.18
N MET A 292 10.36 15.94 1.04
CA MET A 292 9.68 16.08 -0.25
C MET A 292 8.32 15.39 -0.22
N MET A 293 8.30 14.13 0.20
CA MET A 293 7.11 13.29 0.27
C MET A 293 6.08 13.88 1.22
N ARG A 294 6.51 14.39 2.38
CA ARG A 294 5.60 15.08 3.31
C ARG A 294 4.97 16.33 2.70
N GLN A 295 5.73 17.11 1.94
CA GLN A 295 5.17 18.26 1.22
C GLN A 295 4.18 17.81 0.12
N LEU A 296 4.49 16.74 -0.60
CA LEU A 296 3.63 16.16 -1.63
C LEU A 296 2.31 15.67 -1.06
N PHE A 297 2.34 14.91 0.02
CA PHE A 297 1.15 14.41 0.71
C PHE A 297 0.25 15.54 1.22
N ARG A 298 0.84 16.60 1.78
CA ARG A 298 0.08 17.80 2.19
C ARG A 298 -0.57 18.50 1.01
N ALA A 299 0.13 18.62 -0.12
CA ALA A 299 -0.41 19.20 -1.35
C ALA A 299 -1.59 18.36 -1.90
N MET A 300 -1.43 17.04 -1.99
CA MET A 300 -2.49 16.14 -2.45
C MET A 300 -3.70 16.15 -1.51
N THR A 301 -3.51 16.13 -0.19
CA THR A 301 -4.60 16.23 0.78
C THR A 301 -5.34 17.57 0.68
N ARG A 302 -4.62 18.69 0.44
CA ARG A 302 -5.24 20.00 0.17
C ARG A 302 -6.08 19.98 -1.10
N ILE A 303 -5.56 19.43 -2.20
CA ILE A 303 -6.29 19.29 -3.46
C ILE A 303 -7.55 18.46 -3.24
N ARG A 304 -7.45 17.33 -2.53
CA ARG A 304 -8.57 16.44 -2.22
C ARG A 304 -9.66 17.16 -1.43
N GLU A 305 -9.29 17.94 -0.41
CA GLU A 305 -10.24 18.74 0.39
C GLU A 305 -10.99 19.75 -0.49
N LEU A 306 -10.26 20.54 -1.30
CA LEU A 306 -10.86 21.59 -2.14
C LEU A 306 -11.67 21.02 -3.31
N ASN A 307 -11.23 19.89 -3.88
CA ASN A 307 -11.99 19.13 -4.87
C ASN A 307 -13.36 18.73 -4.31
N GLN A 308 -13.38 18.09 -3.14
CA GLN A 308 -14.63 17.68 -2.49
C GLN A 308 -15.53 18.89 -2.19
N LEU A 309 -14.96 19.99 -1.68
CA LEU A 309 -15.69 21.22 -1.40
C LEU A 309 -16.41 21.74 -2.66
N ILE A 310 -15.71 21.80 -3.81
CA ILE A 310 -16.28 22.28 -5.07
C ILE A 310 -17.34 21.32 -5.59
N LEU A 311 -17.08 20.01 -5.57
CA LEU A 311 -18.06 19.01 -6.00
C LEU A 311 -19.34 19.09 -5.17
N ASP A 312 -19.23 19.24 -3.85
CA ASP A 312 -20.38 19.39 -2.97
C ASP A 312 -21.11 20.71 -3.22
N THR A 313 -20.39 21.82 -3.49
CA THR A 313 -21.00 23.10 -3.88
C THR A 313 -21.77 22.98 -5.19
N LEU A 314 -21.18 22.41 -6.23
CA LEU A 314 -21.82 22.21 -7.53
C LEU A 314 -23.01 21.25 -7.42
N THR A 315 -22.86 20.20 -6.60
CA THR A 315 -23.97 19.30 -6.29
C THR A 315 -25.12 20.11 -5.71
N ILE A 316 -24.86 20.98 -4.72
CA ILE A 316 -25.83 21.88 -4.04
C ILE A 316 -26.47 22.92 -4.97
N GLU A 317 -25.73 23.48 -5.92
CA GLU A 317 -26.22 24.57 -6.78
C GLU A 317 -26.98 24.07 -8.02
N HIS A 318 -26.59 22.93 -8.59
CA HIS A 318 -26.95 22.60 -9.98
C HIS A 318 -27.67 21.28 -10.20
N THR A 319 -27.62 20.35 -9.25
CA THR A 319 -28.39 19.11 -9.39
C THR A 319 -29.85 19.40 -9.03
N SER A 320 -30.81 18.97 -9.85
CA SER A 320 -32.25 19.09 -9.57
C SER A 320 -32.58 18.39 -8.24
N PHE A 321 -32.57 19.15 -7.15
CA PHE A 321 -32.72 18.64 -5.80
C PHE A 321 -34.14 18.23 -5.47
N SER A 322 -34.49 17.01 -5.85
CA SER A 322 -35.48 16.25 -5.10
C SER A 322 -34.97 15.86 -3.69
N ARG A 323 -33.65 15.95 -3.42
CA ARG A 323 -33.01 15.50 -2.16
C ARG A 323 -32.62 16.58 -1.12
N VAL A 324 -32.41 17.86 -1.48
CA VAL A 324 -32.09 18.97 -0.52
C VAL A 324 -33.35 19.52 0.16
N ASN A 325 -34.53 19.16 -0.32
CA ASN A 325 -35.78 19.46 0.39
C ASN A 325 -35.92 18.69 1.73
N ASN A 326 -35.04 17.74 2.03
CA ASN A 326 -35.00 17.01 3.30
C ASN A 326 -34.00 17.64 4.28
N VAL A 327 -34.25 18.89 4.66
CA VAL A 327 -33.60 19.47 5.83
C VAL A 327 -34.21 18.84 7.09
N LYS A 328 -33.40 18.13 7.88
CA LYS A 328 -33.82 17.53 9.15
C LYS A 328 -33.04 18.18 10.28
N GLN A 329 -33.74 18.80 11.22
CA GLN A 329 -33.12 19.30 12.44
C GLN A 329 -32.56 18.13 13.25
N LEU A 330 -31.31 18.24 13.71
CA LEU A 330 -30.70 17.28 14.62
C LEU A 330 -30.82 17.79 16.06
N ASP A 331 -30.46 19.06 16.28
CA ASP A 331 -30.58 19.77 17.55
C ASP A 331 -30.57 21.29 17.36
N SER A 332 -30.32 22.08 18.41
CA SER A 332 -30.30 23.55 18.34
C SER A 332 -29.13 24.16 17.56
N GLY A 333 -28.09 23.38 17.23
CA GLY A 333 -26.90 23.85 16.51
C GLY A 333 -26.68 23.18 15.15
N PHE A 334 -27.13 21.93 15.00
CA PHE A 334 -26.89 21.12 13.80
C PHE A 334 -28.18 20.69 13.11
N ARG A 335 -28.09 20.62 11.79
CA ARG A 335 -29.12 20.04 10.92
C ARG A 335 -28.46 19.17 9.86
N ARG A 336 -29.23 18.26 9.27
CA ARG A 336 -28.81 17.43 8.14
C ARG A 336 -29.47 17.93 6.86
N ILE A 337 -28.67 18.13 5.82
CA ILE A 337 -29.12 18.48 4.47
C ILE A 337 -28.78 17.30 3.55
N GLY A 338 -29.79 16.50 3.18
CA GLY A 338 -29.54 15.24 2.47
C GLY A 338 -28.72 14.27 3.33
N SER A 339 -27.49 13.98 2.90
CA SER A 339 -26.52 13.16 3.63
C SER A 339 -25.38 13.96 4.25
N LEU A 340 -25.45 15.30 4.26
CA LEU A 340 -24.41 16.17 4.79
C LEU A 340 -24.86 16.83 6.12
N ILE A 341 -23.95 16.95 7.08
CA ILE A 341 -24.18 17.75 8.30
C ILE A 341 -23.90 19.23 8.04
N ASP A 342 -24.78 20.09 8.54
CA ASP A 342 -24.72 21.54 8.38
C ASP A 342 -24.80 22.23 9.74
N VAL A 343 -24.00 23.28 9.91
CA VAL A 343 -24.11 24.23 11.02
C VAL A 343 -24.97 25.42 10.61
N GLU A 344 -25.99 25.72 11.43
CA GLU A 344 -26.86 26.87 11.16
C GLU A 344 -26.14 28.21 11.34
N ASP A 345 -25.55 28.42 12.52
CA ASP A 345 -24.71 29.57 12.83
C ASP A 345 -23.24 29.17 12.91
N LYS A 346 -22.41 29.73 12.03
CA LYS A 346 -20.95 29.51 12.03
C LYS A 346 -20.29 29.89 13.36
N ASN A 347 -20.92 30.73 14.18
CA ASN A 347 -20.43 31.10 15.51
C ASN A 347 -20.57 29.96 16.53
N LEU A 348 -21.28 28.87 16.21
CA LEU A 348 -21.39 27.70 17.09
C LEU A 348 -20.00 27.14 17.48
N PHE A 349 -19.02 27.21 16.57
CA PHE A 349 -17.64 26.75 16.83
C PHE A 349 -16.77 27.75 17.61
N ILE A 350 -17.34 28.86 18.11
CA ILE A 350 -16.70 29.63 19.18
C ILE A 350 -16.53 28.71 20.40
N GLU A 351 -17.55 27.91 20.71
CA GLU A 351 -17.45 26.83 21.69
C GLU A 351 -16.79 25.59 21.05
N LYS A 352 -15.49 25.39 21.32
CA LYS A 352 -14.68 24.37 20.60
C LYS A 352 -15.21 22.95 20.71
N LYS A 353 -15.88 22.58 21.81
CA LYS A 353 -16.50 21.26 21.96
C LYS A 353 -17.49 20.94 20.83
N GLN A 354 -18.14 21.95 20.26
CA GLN A 354 -19.12 21.76 19.18
C GLN A 354 -18.46 21.22 17.90
N VAL A 355 -17.16 21.46 17.70
CA VAL A 355 -16.41 20.87 16.59
C VAL A 355 -16.38 19.35 16.74
N ILE A 356 -15.98 18.83 17.90
CA ILE A 356 -15.90 17.38 18.14
C ILE A 356 -17.29 16.76 18.23
N ARG A 357 -18.24 17.45 18.87
CA ARG A 357 -19.65 17.03 18.93
C ARG A 357 -20.26 16.84 17.54
N MET A 358 -19.91 17.68 16.56
CA MET A 358 -20.34 17.50 15.18
C MET A 358 -19.89 16.13 14.62
N PHE A 359 -18.63 15.73 14.87
CA PHE A 359 -18.12 14.43 14.46
C PHE A 359 -18.76 13.28 15.23
N ARG A 360 -19.08 13.48 16.52
CA ARG A 360 -19.91 12.52 17.27
C ARG A 360 -21.29 12.33 16.64
N LEU A 361 -21.96 13.41 16.21
CA LEU A 361 -23.24 13.30 15.51
C LEU A 361 -23.13 12.57 14.17
N ILE A 362 -21.99 12.68 13.47
CA ILE A 362 -21.73 11.90 12.27
C ILE A 362 -21.67 10.40 12.63
N SER A 363 -20.96 10.05 13.71
CA SER A 363 -20.90 8.67 14.20
C SER A 363 -22.25 8.14 14.69
N ASP A 364 -23.11 8.99 15.27
CA ASP A 364 -24.40 8.59 15.82
C ASP A 364 -25.49 8.40 14.74
N ILE A 365 -25.25 8.84 13.51
CA ILE A 365 -26.28 8.93 12.46
C ILE A 365 -25.71 8.46 11.11
N ASP A 366 -25.87 7.17 10.81
CA ASP A 366 -25.38 6.50 9.57
C ASP A 366 -25.71 7.22 8.27
N ALA A 367 -26.84 7.94 8.25
CA ALA A 367 -27.28 8.69 7.07
C ALA A 367 -26.43 9.97 6.81
N ILE A 368 -25.56 10.37 7.73
CA ILE A 368 -24.62 11.48 7.56
C ILE A 368 -23.30 10.92 7.04
N THR A 369 -22.90 11.34 5.85
CA THR A 369 -21.71 10.84 5.14
C THR A 369 -20.67 11.89 4.84
N GLY A 370 -21.00 13.16 5.06
CA GLY A 370 -20.09 14.27 4.81
C GLY A 370 -20.54 15.55 5.50
N ILE A 371 -19.85 16.64 5.15
CA ILE A 371 -20.00 17.95 5.77
C ILE A 371 -20.34 18.95 4.66
N THR A 372 -21.29 19.84 4.88
CA THR A 372 -21.62 20.85 3.86
C THR A 372 -20.44 21.78 3.59
N PRO A 373 -20.30 22.34 2.36
CA PRO A 373 -19.23 23.29 2.03
C PRO A 373 -19.16 24.49 2.99
N LYS A 374 -20.33 25.02 3.39
CA LYS A 374 -20.44 26.10 4.39
C LYS A 374 -19.82 25.71 5.73
N THR A 375 -20.14 24.51 6.23
CA THR A 375 -19.64 24.01 7.51
C THR A 375 -18.16 23.67 7.43
N LEU A 376 -17.71 23.10 6.31
CA LEU A 376 -16.30 22.81 6.07
C LEU A 376 -15.45 24.09 6.07
N ARG A 377 -15.93 25.17 5.45
CA ARG A 377 -15.30 26.51 5.53
C ARG A 377 -15.25 27.04 6.96
N ALA A 378 -16.29 26.81 7.77
CA ALA A 378 -16.26 27.17 9.19
C ALA A 378 -15.19 26.37 9.96
N LEU A 379 -15.02 25.08 9.68
CA LEU A 379 -13.95 24.26 10.27
C LEU A 379 -12.56 24.73 9.84
N ARG A 380 -12.37 25.10 8.57
CA ARG A 380 -11.12 25.72 8.08
C ARG A 380 -10.77 26.98 8.86
N ASN A 381 -11.75 27.83 9.14
CA ASN A 381 -11.55 29.03 9.96
C ASN A 381 -11.20 28.70 11.41
N VAL A 382 -11.80 27.66 12.00
CA VAL A 382 -11.41 27.17 13.32
C VAL A 382 -9.94 26.75 13.32
N ARG A 383 -9.50 25.91 12.37
CA ARG A 383 -8.10 25.48 12.25
C ARG A 383 -7.12 26.66 12.16
N ARG A 384 -7.45 27.68 11.37
CA ARG A 384 -6.60 28.86 11.17
C ARG A 384 -6.57 29.83 12.37
N SER A 385 -7.60 29.81 13.21
CA SER A 385 -7.74 30.75 14.34
C SER A 385 -7.55 30.12 15.72
N LEU A 386 -7.31 28.80 15.77
CA LEU A 386 -7.12 28.09 17.03
C LEU A 386 -5.79 28.52 17.68
N LEU A 387 -5.85 28.84 18.96
CA LEU A 387 -4.68 29.08 19.81
C LEU A 387 -4.54 27.87 20.73
N GLY A 388 -3.48 27.10 20.55
CA GLY A 388 -3.32 25.80 21.21
C GLY A 388 -4.03 24.67 20.46
N GLU A 389 -4.46 23.65 21.20
CA GLU A 389 -5.00 22.41 20.64
C GLU A 389 -6.47 22.24 21.02
N LEU A 390 -7.25 21.49 20.23
CA LEU A 390 -8.64 21.23 20.62
C LEU A 390 -8.70 20.40 21.91
N GLN A 391 -7.73 19.52 22.15
CA GLN A 391 -7.69 18.72 23.39
C GLN A 391 -7.49 19.56 24.65
N ASP A 392 -6.99 20.81 24.58
CA ASP A 392 -6.82 21.68 25.76
C ASP A 392 -8.16 22.01 26.42
N TYR A 393 -9.24 22.03 25.63
CA TYR A 393 -10.59 22.29 26.10
C TYR A 393 -11.24 21.00 26.64
N GLN A 394 -11.60 20.98 27.94
CA GLN A 394 -12.23 19.80 28.58
C GLN A 394 -13.42 19.25 27.77
N GLY A 395 -14.31 20.13 27.32
CA GLY A 395 -15.48 19.69 26.55
C GLY A 395 -15.13 19.00 25.22
N CYS A 396 -13.98 19.30 24.61
CA CYS A 396 -13.51 18.57 23.43
C CYS A 396 -13.02 17.16 23.80
N ARG A 397 -12.36 17.00 24.95
CA ARG A 397 -11.94 15.68 25.45
C ARG A 397 -13.13 14.81 25.77
N ASP A 398 -14.14 15.36 26.43
CA ASP A 398 -15.37 14.65 26.77
C ASP A 398 -16.09 14.13 25.51
N GLU A 399 -16.27 14.99 24.50
CA GLU A 399 -16.91 14.60 23.23
C GLU A 399 -16.07 13.61 22.42
N PHE A 400 -14.74 13.69 22.50
CA PHE A 400 -13.83 12.77 21.80
C PHE A 400 -13.84 11.37 22.41
N ILE A 401 -13.81 11.28 23.74
CA ILE A 401 -13.95 10.00 24.45
C ILE A 401 -15.32 9.38 24.19
N GLU A 402 -16.39 10.18 24.20
CA GLU A 402 -17.72 9.69 23.87
C GLU A 402 -17.82 9.18 22.43
N LEU A 403 -17.20 9.88 21.47
CA LEU A 403 -17.08 9.45 20.07
C LEU A 403 -16.37 8.09 19.97
N LEU A 404 -15.20 7.94 20.60
CA LEU A 404 -14.43 6.69 20.56
C LEU A 404 -15.04 5.55 21.39
N SER A 405 -15.99 5.84 22.26
CA SER A 405 -16.69 4.83 23.07
C SER A 405 -17.87 4.20 22.32
N LYS A 406 -18.31 4.77 21.19
CA LYS A 406 -19.45 4.25 20.40
C LYS A 406 -19.16 2.90 19.77
N THR A 407 -20.15 2.02 19.70
CA THR A 407 -19.97 0.71 19.06
C THR A 407 -19.70 0.85 17.56
N ASP A 408 -20.40 1.76 16.89
CA ASP A 408 -20.39 1.95 15.43
C ASP A 408 -20.22 3.43 15.02
N GLY A 409 -19.78 3.68 13.79
CA GLY A 409 -19.75 4.98 13.10
C GLY A 409 -18.50 5.83 13.38
N PHE A 410 -17.69 5.44 14.37
CA PHE A 410 -16.54 6.24 14.80
C PHE A 410 -15.46 6.32 13.71
N GLU A 411 -15.27 5.27 12.93
CA GLU A 411 -14.27 5.23 11.85
C GLU A 411 -14.62 6.21 10.72
N GLN A 412 -15.92 6.41 10.46
CA GLN A 412 -16.38 7.41 9.50
C GLN A 412 -16.12 8.82 10.00
N ALA A 413 -16.48 9.09 11.26
CA ALA A 413 -16.22 10.38 11.89
C ALA A 413 -14.72 10.70 11.93
N LEU A 414 -13.89 9.76 12.37
CA LEU A 414 -12.43 9.91 12.39
C LEU A 414 -11.84 10.06 10.99
N GLY A 415 -12.37 9.35 9.99
CA GLY A 415 -11.91 9.51 8.60
C GLY A 415 -12.16 10.91 8.06
N LEU A 416 -13.26 11.55 8.46
CA LEU A 416 -13.51 12.96 8.14
C LEU A 416 -12.64 13.90 9.00
N MET A 417 -12.39 13.57 10.27
CA MET A 417 -11.48 14.35 11.11
C MET A 417 -10.04 14.31 10.57
N HIS A 418 -9.57 13.16 10.11
CA HIS A 418 -8.26 12.97 9.48
C HIS A 418 -8.19 13.72 8.15
N ARG A 419 -9.13 13.45 7.23
CA ARG A 419 -9.18 14.09 5.91
C ARG A 419 -9.22 15.62 5.97
N TYR A 420 -9.92 16.20 6.94
CA TYR A 420 -10.07 17.65 7.08
C TYR A 420 -9.14 18.24 8.14
N GLY A 421 -8.07 17.53 8.53
CA GLY A 421 -7.01 18.02 9.42
C GLY A 421 -7.51 18.47 10.80
N ILE A 422 -8.61 17.88 11.29
CA ILE A 422 -9.13 18.10 12.63
C ILE A 422 -8.31 17.33 13.66
N LEU A 423 -7.84 16.11 13.34
CA LEU A 423 -6.92 15.36 14.23
C LEU A 423 -5.61 16.12 14.44
N SER A 424 -5.07 16.74 13.39
CA SER A 424 -3.84 17.53 13.45
C SER A 424 -3.94 18.76 14.36
N VAL A 425 -5.11 19.39 14.44
CA VAL A 425 -5.35 20.50 15.40
C VAL A 425 -5.92 20.00 16.73
N TYR A 426 -6.22 18.69 16.85
CA TYR A 426 -6.68 18.10 18.08
C TYR A 426 -5.54 17.94 19.07
N PHE A 427 -4.38 17.48 18.61
CA PHE A 427 -3.17 17.30 19.42
C PHE A 427 -1.88 17.29 18.57
N SER A 428 -0.80 17.89 19.06
CA SER A 428 0.44 18.11 18.29
C SER A 428 1.14 16.82 17.85
N HIS A 429 1.07 15.75 18.63
CA HIS A 429 1.71 14.48 18.25
C HIS A 429 1.16 13.96 16.90
N TRP A 430 -0.15 14.09 16.65
CA TRP A 430 -0.72 13.75 15.34
C TRP A 430 -0.22 14.66 14.22
N GLN A 431 -0.12 15.96 14.49
CA GLN A 431 0.39 16.93 13.50
C GLN A 431 1.81 16.59 13.04
N LEU A 432 2.65 16.05 13.94
CA LEU A 432 4.01 15.65 13.65
C LEU A 432 4.08 14.44 12.70
N ILE A 433 3.16 13.49 12.85
CA ILE A 433 3.09 12.28 12.00
C ILE A 433 2.24 12.47 10.74
N GLU A 434 1.48 13.57 10.62
CA GLU A 434 0.65 13.83 9.43
C GLU A 434 1.49 13.98 8.16
N GLY A 435 1.22 13.08 7.20
CA GLY A 435 1.97 12.95 5.96
C GLY A 435 3.42 12.51 6.16
N GLN A 436 3.75 11.95 7.32
CA GLN A 436 5.08 11.44 7.59
C GLN A 436 5.25 10.09 6.90
N MET A 437 6.15 10.06 5.92
CA MET A 437 6.69 8.82 5.38
C MET A 437 7.68 8.23 6.39
N GLN A 438 7.60 6.93 6.60
CA GLN A 438 8.72 6.15 7.10
C GLN A 438 9.35 5.48 5.89
N PHE A 439 10.63 5.72 5.66
CA PHE A 439 11.37 5.06 4.59
C PHE A 439 11.69 3.63 5.06
N ASP A 440 10.64 2.81 5.10
CA ASP A 440 10.70 1.38 5.38
C ASP A 440 10.01 0.61 4.24
N MET A 441 10.42 -0.63 4.03
CA MET A 441 9.92 -1.46 2.93
C MET A 441 8.59 -2.15 3.24
N HIS A 442 8.04 -1.93 4.43
CA HIS A 442 6.91 -2.69 4.94
C HIS A 442 5.59 -1.93 4.76
N ASN A 443 5.60 -0.63 5.06
CA ASN A 443 4.40 0.20 5.09
C ASN A 443 4.08 0.76 3.71
N ALA A 444 2.83 0.59 3.28
CA ALA A 444 2.36 1.18 2.04
C ALA A 444 1.82 2.61 2.22
N TYR A 445 1.69 3.09 3.46
CA TYR A 445 1.02 4.34 3.81
C TYR A 445 1.87 5.21 4.75
N THR A 446 1.56 6.50 4.81
CA THR A 446 2.14 7.38 5.85
C THR A 446 1.68 6.96 7.24
N VAL A 447 2.45 7.32 8.27
CA VAL A 447 2.21 6.90 9.66
C VAL A 447 0.79 7.22 10.14
N ASP A 448 0.28 8.41 9.81
CA ASP A 448 -1.07 8.84 10.17
C ASP A 448 -2.18 8.09 9.43
N GLU A 449 -1.99 7.80 8.14
CA GLU A 449 -2.95 7.01 7.35
C GLU A 449 -2.97 5.55 7.80
N HIS A 450 -1.80 4.99 8.12
CA HIS A 450 -1.67 3.64 8.68
C HIS A 450 -2.43 3.52 10.02
N ALA A 451 -2.20 4.45 10.95
CA ALA A 451 -2.91 4.48 12.23
C ALA A 451 -4.43 4.62 12.06
N PHE A 452 -4.87 5.48 11.14
CA PHE A 452 -6.29 5.61 10.80
C PHE A 452 -6.87 4.31 10.21
N LYS A 453 -6.16 3.66 9.28
CA LYS A 453 -6.59 2.40 8.66
C LYS A 453 -6.71 1.28 9.69
N ALA A 454 -5.73 1.13 10.59
CA ALA A 454 -5.78 0.13 11.67
C ALA A 454 -7.04 0.33 12.53
N LEU A 455 -7.31 1.58 12.89
CA LEU A 455 -8.51 1.94 13.66
C LEU A 455 -9.82 1.71 12.87
N ALA A 456 -9.82 1.92 11.56
CA ALA A 456 -10.95 1.59 10.69
C ALA A 456 -11.20 0.08 10.57
N TYR A 457 -10.16 -0.76 10.55
CA TYR A 457 -10.31 -2.22 10.59
C TYR A 457 -10.93 -2.69 11.91
N LEU A 458 -10.56 -2.09 13.05
CA LEU A 458 -11.25 -2.33 14.32
C LEU A 458 -12.74 -1.94 14.27
N GLY A 459 -13.09 -0.86 13.56
CA GLY A 459 -14.49 -0.50 13.29
C GLY A 459 -15.22 -1.57 12.47
N ALA A 460 -14.57 -2.09 11.44
CA ALA A 460 -15.12 -3.16 10.60
C ALA A 460 -15.35 -4.48 11.35
N PHE A 461 -14.54 -4.79 12.38
CA PHE A 461 -14.77 -5.95 13.25
C PHE A 461 -16.07 -5.86 14.06
N GLU A 462 -16.60 -4.66 14.27
CA GLU A 462 -17.94 -4.50 14.86
C GLU A 462 -19.03 -4.93 13.87
N LYS A 463 -18.96 -4.45 12.62
CA LYS A 463 -20.02 -4.56 11.61
C LYS A 463 -20.21 -5.97 11.04
N HIS A 464 -19.14 -6.76 10.95
CA HIS A 464 -19.17 -8.05 10.26
C HIS A 464 -19.63 -9.22 11.14
N HIS A 465 -20.86 -9.15 11.67
CA HIS A 465 -21.44 -10.24 12.48
C HIS A 465 -21.52 -11.60 11.77
N GLU A 466 -21.57 -11.61 10.44
CA GLU A 466 -21.73 -12.82 9.63
C GLU A 466 -20.41 -13.53 9.28
N LYS A 467 -19.24 -12.90 9.49
CA LYS A 467 -17.95 -13.52 9.20
C LYS A 467 -17.51 -14.38 10.38
N ASP A 468 -17.32 -15.69 10.15
CA ASP A 468 -16.73 -16.62 11.13
C ASP A 468 -15.20 -16.45 11.22
N SER A 469 -14.74 -15.21 11.39
CA SER A 469 -13.32 -14.89 11.60
C SER A 469 -13.05 -14.72 13.09
N PHE A 470 -11.99 -15.36 13.58
CA PHE A 470 -11.66 -15.34 15.01
C PHE A 470 -11.29 -13.95 15.58
N PRO A 471 -10.60 -13.01 14.87
CA PRO A 471 -10.41 -11.64 15.36
C PRO A 471 -11.74 -10.91 15.57
N VAL A 472 -12.70 -11.06 14.64
CA VAL A 472 -14.06 -10.47 14.77
C VAL A 472 -14.74 -10.98 16.04
N LYS A 473 -14.74 -12.30 16.25
CA LYS A 473 -15.33 -12.93 17.44
C LYS A 473 -14.63 -12.53 18.75
N SER A 474 -13.32 -12.27 18.71
CA SER A 474 -12.55 -11.80 19.87
C SER A 474 -12.86 -10.34 20.18
N TYR A 475 -12.84 -9.47 19.18
CA TYR A 475 -13.12 -8.04 19.32
C TYR A 475 -14.52 -7.77 19.88
N GLN A 476 -15.54 -8.47 19.38
CA GLN A 476 -16.92 -8.36 19.84
C GLN A 476 -17.10 -8.75 21.32
N LYS A 477 -16.20 -9.56 21.88
CA LYS A 477 -16.24 -9.98 23.30
C LYS A 477 -15.51 -9.03 24.24
N ILE A 478 -14.77 -8.05 23.71
CA ILE A 478 -14.08 -7.04 24.51
C ILE A 478 -15.14 -6.09 25.12
N PRO A 479 -15.30 -6.03 26.46
CA PRO A 479 -16.36 -5.24 27.08
C PRO A 479 -16.15 -3.73 26.92
N ASN A 480 -14.91 -3.26 27.07
CA ASN A 480 -14.53 -1.86 26.89
C ASN A 480 -13.51 -1.75 25.75
N LYS A 481 -13.95 -1.24 24.60
CA LYS A 481 -13.13 -1.11 23.39
C LYS A 481 -12.32 0.18 23.36
N LEU A 482 -12.63 1.16 24.23
CA LEU A 482 -11.98 2.47 24.24
C LEU A 482 -10.45 2.37 24.42
N PRO A 483 -9.90 1.58 25.37
CA PRO A 483 -8.45 1.46 25.53
C PRO A 483 -7.76 0.89 24.30
N LEU A 484 -8.36 -0.14 23.68
CA LEU A 484 -7.83 -0.73 22.44
C LEU A 484 -7.82 0.28 21.29
N ARG A 485 -8.91 1.03 21.11
CA ARG A 485 -9.01 2.05 20.06
C ARG A 485 -8.03 3.20 20.28
N LEU A 486 -7.85 3.65 21.52
CA LEU A 486 -6.86 4.68 21.86
C LEU A 486 -5.44 4.19 21.67
N ALA A 487 -5.12 2.95 22.06
CA ALA A 487 -3.83 2.34 21.76
C ALA A 487 -3.58 2.34 20.25
N THR A 488 -4.56 1.90 19.46
CA THR A 488 -4.47 1.86 17.99
C THR A 488 -4.33 3.26 17.37
N LEU A 489 -4.98 4.28 17.92
CA LEU A 489 -4.79 5.66 17.45
C LEU A 489 -3.37 6.19 17.74
N CYS A 490 -2.74 5.74 18.83
CA CYS A 490 -1.53 6.36 19.39
C CYS A 490 -0.25 5.54 19.21
N HIS A 491 -0.29 4.42 18.50
CA HIS A 491 0.77 3.41 18.58
C HIS A 491 2.10 3.78 17.88
N HIS A 492 2.07 4.76 16.96
CA HIS A 492 3.26 5.29 16.29
C HIS A 492 3.42 6.82 16.44
N LEU A 493 3.01 7.40 17.58
CA LEU A 493 3.11 8.84 17.80
C LEU A 493 4.56 9.38 17.84
N SER A 494 5.56 8.51 18.08
CA SER A 494 6.98 8.88 17.95
C SER A 494 7.38 9.16 16.49
N GLY A 495 6.60 8.69 15.52
CA GLY A 495 6.88 8.80 14.09
C GLY A 495 7.99 7.86 13.60
N ARG A 496 8.45 6.90 14.42
CA ARG A 496 9.46 5.89 14.07
C ARG A 496 9.13 4.52 14.69
N GLN A 497 9.76 3.45 14.20
CA GLN A 497 9.44 2.05 14.55
C GLN A 497 10.63 1.26 15.12
N THR A 498 11.47 1.87 15.97
CA THR A 498 12.48 1.13 16.75
C THR A 498 11.92 0.70 18.11
N ASP A 499 12.59 -0.22 18.81
CA ASP A 499 12.20 -0.61 20.18
C ASP A 499 12.17 0.58 21.16
N GLU A 500 13.14 1.49 21.04
CA GLU A 500 13.15 2.73 21.82
C GLU A 500 11.94 3.62 21.47
N ASP A 501 11.56 3.66 20.19
CA ASP A 501 10.41 4.42 19.71
C ASP A 501 9.06 3.81 20.10
N HIS A 502 8.98 2.48 20.26
CA HIS A 502 7.80 1.78 20.77
C HIS A 502 7.55 2.16 22.22
N GLU A 503 8.60 2.20 23.05
CA GLU A 503 8.49 2.65 24.42
C GLU A 503 8.11 4.14 24.51
N LEU A 504 8.68 4.99 23.64
CA LEU A 504 8.32 6.39 23.54
C LEU A 504 6.84 6.58 23.15
N SER A 505 6.37 5.88 22.11
CA SER A 505 4.96 5.92 21.69
C SER A 505 4.04 5.40 22.79
N ALA A 506 4.43 4.37 23.54
CA ALA A 506 3.67 3.87 24.68
C ALA A 506 3.55 4.92 25.79
N MET A 507 4.64 5.65 26.10
CA MET A 507 4.61 6.75 27.05
C MET A 507 3.70 7.88 26.59
N GLN A 508 3.78 8.30 25.33
CA GLN A 508 2.92 9.33 24.75
C GLN A 508 1.44 8.91 24.77
N ALA A 509 1.14 7.65 24.42
CA ALA A 509 -0.22 7.10 24.48
C ALA A 509 -0.76 7.07 25.92
N LYS A 510 0.09 6.76 26.90
CA LYS A 510 -0.24 6.81 28.34
C LYS A 510 -0.55 8.23 28.81
N GLU A 511 0.26 9.20 28.41
CA GLU A 511 0.04 10.62 28.70
C GLU A 511 -1.26 11.12 28.07
N PHE A 512 -1.52 10.76 26.81
CA PHE A 512 -2.76 11.05 26.12
C PHE A 512 -3.96 10.47 26.88
N ALA A 513 -3.94 9.19 27.23
CA ALA A 513 -5.03 8.54 27.98
C ALA A 513 -5.26 9.18 29.35
N THR A 514 -4.18 9.59 30.04
CA THR A 514 -4.25 10.27 31.34
C THR A 514 -4.86 11.66 31.20
N PHE A 515 -4.46 12.42 30.18
CA PHE A 515 -5.00 13.74 29.89
C PHE A 515 -6.50 13.70 29.55
N HIS A 516 -6.95 12.60 28.95
CA HIS A 516 -8.35 12.31 28.66
C HIS A 516 -9.12 11.67 29.83
N GLN A 517 -8.53 11.61 31.02
CA GLN A 517 -9.18 11.19 32.27
C GLN A 517 -9.76 9.76 32.23
N LEU A 518 -9.08 8.85 31.52
CA LEU A 518 -9.37 7.43 31.62
C LEU A 518 -9.08 6.91 33.03
N ASP A 519 -9.73 5.80 33.39
CA ASP A 519 -9.39 5.10 34.63
C ASP A 519 -8.01 4.42 34.55
N GLU A 520 -7.37 4.21 35.69
CA GLU A 520 -6.01 3.66 35.78
C GLU A 520 -5.86 2.31 35.04
N LYS A 521 -6.89 1.44 35.10
CA LYS A 521 -6.83 0.13 34.42
C LYS A 521 -6.78 0.32 32.90
N SER A 522 -7.59 1.22 32.37
CA SER A 522 -7.61 1.58 30.95
C SER A 522 -6.29 2.23 30.50
N ILE A 523 -5.72 3.15 31.29
CA ILE A 523 -4.42 3.79 31.00
C ILE A 523 -3.31 2.74 30.91
N GLN A 524 -3.25 1.79 31.86
CA GLN A 524 -2.25 0.73 31.86
C GLN A 524 -2.43 -0.24 30.68
N LEU A 525 -3.67 -0.49 30.26
CA LEU A 525 -3.93 -1.31 29.08
C LEU A 525 -3.47 -0.61 27.79
N VAL A 526 -3.74 0.70 27.63
CA VAL A 526 -3.24 1.49 26.49
C VAL A 526 -1.72 1.41 26.41
N PHE A 527 -1.04 1.74 27.51
CA PHE A 527 0.43 1.68 27.59
C PHE A 527 0.95 0.28 27.24
N TRP A 528 0.35 -0.76 27.82
CA TRP A 528 0.80 -2.14 27.62
C TRP A 528 0.60 -2.61 26.18
N LEU A 529 -0.51 -2.24 25.53
CA LEU A 529 -0.76 -2.61 24.13
C LEU A 529 0.27 -1.99 23.20
N VAL A 530 0.49 -0.68 23.28
CA VAL A 530 1.47 0.01 22.43
C VAL A 530 2.88 -0.52 22.67
N LYS A 531 3.26 -0.72 23.94
CA LYS A 531 4.58 -1.28 24.29
C LYS A 531 4.81 -2.70 23.75
N ASN A 532 3.75 -3.48 23.55
CA ASN A 532 3.84 -4.88 23.13
C ASN A 532 3.23 -5.09 21.74
N GLN A 533 3.16 -4.05 20.90
CA GLN A 533 2.43 -4.09 19.63
C GLN A 533 2.92 -5.16 18.64
N THR A 534 4.23 -5.42 18.63
CA THR A 534 4.86 -6.44 17.76
C THR A 534 4.89 -7.84 18.40
N LEU A 535 4.59 -7.97 19.70
CA LEU A 535 4.86 -9.19 20.49
C LEU A 535 4.30 -10.47 19.86
N MET A 536 3.07 -10.45 19.36
CA MET A 536 2.47 -11.65 18.75
C MET A 536 3.08 -11.96 17.39
N LEU A 537 3.45 -10.94 16.61
CA LEU A 537 4.05 -11.12 15.29
C LEU A 537 5.49 -11.61 15.39
N ASP A 538 6.27 -11.04 16.30
CA ASP A 538 7.64 -11.45 16.55
C ASP A 538 7.68 -12.93 16.92
N VAL A 539 6.75 -13.39 17.76
CA VAL A 539 6.62 -14.81 18.11
C VAL A 539 6.23 -15.66 16.90
N CYS A 540 5.23 -15.25 16.11
CA CYS A 540 4.85 -16.00 14.91
C CYS A 540 6.01 -16.13 13.90
N LYS A 541 6.82 -15.07 13.75
CA LYS A 541 7.97 -15.02 12.85
C LYS A 541 9.19 -15.79 13.36
N GLN A 542 9.47 -15.75 14.67
CA GLN A 542 10.76 -16.18 15.22
C GLN A 542 10.71 -17.52 15.98
N SER A 543 9.53 -17.93 16.44
CA SER A 543 9.38 -19.02 17.43
C SER A 543 8.62 -20.22 16.87
N ASP A 544 8.94 -21.43 17.33
CA ASP A 544 8.11 -22.62 17.07
C ASP A 544 6.80 -22.53 17.89
N LEU A 545 5.67 -22.40 17.18
CA LEU A 545 4.33 -22.31 17.80
C LEU A 545 3.82 -23.63 18.39
N ASN A 546 4.67 -24.65 18.46
CA ASN A 546 4.40 -25.89 19.15
C ASN A 546 5.17 -26.05 20.46
N ASP A 547 6.16 -25.20 20.73
CA ASP A 547 6.95 -25.27 21.96
C ASP A 547 6.14 -24.79 23.18
N PRO A 548 5.82 -25.67 24.15
CA PRO A 548 5.07 -25.28 25.34
C PRO A 548 5.77 -24.21 26.20
N ILE A 549 7.10 -24.12 26.17
CA ILE A 549 7.89 -23.14 26.93
C ILE A 549 7.57 -21.72 26.44
N ILE A 550 7.41 -21.55 25.13
CA ILE A 550 7.08 -20.27 24.49
C ILE A 550 5.70 -19.80 24.95
N PHE A 551 4.69 -20.69 24.94
CA PHE A 551 3.36 -20.38 25.48
C PHE A 551 3.38 -20.04 26.96
N GLN A 552 4.20 -20.72 27.78
CA GLN A 552 4.31 -20.42 29.21
C GLN A 552 4.91 -19.04 29.45
N LYS A 553 5.99 -18.68 28.73
CA LYS A 553 6.64 -17.37 28.82
C LYS A 553 5.67 -16.25 28.40
N LEU A 554 5.01 -16.41 27.25
CA LEU A 554 4.07 -15.43 26.73
C LEU A 554 2.80 -15.31 27.57
N ALA A 555 2.26 -16.42 28.09
CA ALA A 555 1.11 -16.38 28.98
C ALA A 555 1.42 -15.61 30.28
N LYS A 556 2.66 -15.66 30.78
CA LYS A 556 3.11 -14.84 31.92
C LYS A 556 3.16 -13.35 31.55
N THR A 557 3.67 -12.99 30.38
CA THR A 557 3.73 -11.59 29.91
C THR A 557 2.33 -11.01 29.67
N ILE A 558 1.46 -11.75 28.98
CA ILE A 558 0.10 -11.32 28.64
C ILE A 558 -0.81 -11.34 29.87
N SER A 559 -0.64 -12.31 30.77
CA SER A 559 -1.23 -12.40 32.13
C SER A 559 -2.75 -12.47 32.25
N SER A 560 -3.52 -12.04 31.23
CA SER A 560 -4.99 -12.03 31.28
C SER A 560 -5.62 -12.23 29.90
N LYS A 561 -6.87 -12.71 29.90
CA LYS A 561 -7.67 -12.87 28.68
C LYS A 561 -7.98 -11.54 28.00
N GLU A 562 -8.23 -10.48 28.77
CA GLU A 562 -8.52 -9.13 28.25
C GLU A 562 -7.34 -8.56 27.44
N LYS A 563 -6.12 -8.73 27.95
CA LYS A 563 -4.88 -8.36 27.23
C LYS A 563 -4.69 -9.21 25.98
N LEU A 564 -4.92 -10.53 26.07
CA LEU A 564 -4.81 -11.43 24.92
C LEU A 564 -5.79 -11.06 23.80
N ASP A 565 -7.08 -10.90 24.13
CA ASP A 565 -8.12 -10.55 23.15
C ASP A 565 -7.84 -9.18 22.52
N SER A 566 -7.40 -8.19 23.32
CA SER A 566 -7.08 -6.85 22.82
C SER A 566 -5.84 -6.83 21.93
N LEU A 567 -4.76 -7.50 22.35
CA LEU A 567 -3.52 -7.56 21.58
C LEU A 567 -3.74 -8.28 20.25
N LEU A 568 -4.48 -9.39 20.24
CA LEU A 568 -4.83 -10.05 18.99
C LEU A 568 -5.55 -9.09 18.03
N CYS A 569 -6.59 -8.40 18.50
CA CYS A 569 -7.35 -7.51 17.63
C CYS A 569 -6.52 -6.33 17.14
N PHE A 570 -5.67 -5.77 18.00
CA PHE A 570 -4.68 -4.76 17.64
C PHE A 570 -3.77 -5.27 16.52
N THR A 571 -3.08 -6.39 16.75
CA THR A 571 -2.10 -6.96 15.82
C THR A 571 -2.70 -7.29 14.46
N VAL A 572 -3.92 -7.85 14.43
CA VAL A 572 -4.59 -8.14 13.16
C VAL A 572 -4.96 -6.85 12.42
N ALA A 573 -5.51 -5.86 13.12
CA ALA A 573 -5.90 -4.59 12.50
C ALA A 573 -4.68 -3.80 11.98
N ASP A 574 -3.59 -3.85 12.72
CA ASP A 574 -2.29 -3.28 12.37
C ASP A 574 -1.72 -3.90 11.08
N LEU A 575 -1.63 -5.24 11.02
CA LEU A 575 -1.21 -5.96 9.81
C LEU A 575 -2.06 -5.64 8.58
N MET A 576 -3.39 -5.59 8.75
CA MET A 576 -4.30 -5.23 7.66
C MET A 576 -4.08 -3.80 7.17
N ALA A 577 -3.55 -2.91 8.02
CA ALA A 577 -3.26 -1.53 7.71
C ALA A 577 -1.85 -1.29 7.14
N THR A 578 -0.93 -2.26 7.22
CA THR A 578 0.44 -2.17 6.71
C THR A 578 0.48 -2.15 5.17
N ASN A 579 0.05 -3.23 4.52
CA ASN A 579 -0.05 -3.38 3.06
C ASN A 579 -1.04 -4.51 2.69
N GLU A 580 -1.28 -4.74 1.39
CA GLU A 580 -2.26 -5.74 0.94
C GLU A 580 -1.87 -7.20 1.16
N SER A 581 -0.56 -7.49 1.24
CA SER A 581 -0.01 -8.83 1.41
C SER A 581 0.30 -9.21 2.86
N ALA A 582 0.37 -8.24 3.77
CA ALA A 582 0.77 -8.43 5.15
C ALA A 582 -0.20 -9.34 5.92
N TRP A 583 -1.51 -9.20 5.68
CA TRP A 583 -2.52 -10.13 6.18
C TRP A 583 -2.88 -11.17 5.10
N ASN A 584 -2.44 -12.41 5.30
CA ASN A 584 -2.65 -13.53 4.39
C ASN A 584 -3.06 -14.81 5.16
N PRO A 585 -3.53 -15.87 4.48
CA PRO A 585 -4.01 -17.09 5.14
C PRO A 585 -2.98 -17.75 6.06
N TRP A 586 -1.70 -17.69 5.70
CA TRP A 586 -0.61 -18.23 6.52
C TRP A 586 -0.46 -17.50 7.85
N ILE A 587 -0.41 -16.15 7.82
CA ILE A 587 -0.33 -15.33 9.03
C ILE A 587 -1.59 -15.50 9.89
N GLU A 588 -2.77 -15.59 9.25
CA GLU A 588 -4.03 -15.87 9.94
C GLU A 588 -3.98 -17.20 10.70
N TYR A 589 -3.46 -18.26 10.06
CA TYR A 589 -3.28 -19.57 10.68
C TYR A 589 -2.33 -19.51 11.88
N GLN A 590 -1.14 -18.93 11.72
CA GLN A 590 -0.13 -18.80 12.78
C GLN A 590 -0.68 -18.05 14.00
N LEU A 591 -1.35 -16.92 13.79
CA LEU A 591 -1.97 -16.16 14.88
C LEU A 591 -3.14 -16.90 15.52
N SER A 592 -3.91 -17.67 14.76
CA SER A 592 -5.00 -18.51 15.27
C SER A 592 -4.47 -19.60 16.21
N LEU A 593 -3.39 -20.28 15.82
CA LEU A 593 -2.70 -21.26 16.66
C LEU A 593 -2.18 -20.63 17.95
N LEU A 594 -1.43 -19.52 17.83
CA LEU A 594 -0.85 -18.81 18.96
C LEU A 594 -1.95 -18.36 19.93
N TYR A 595 -3.02 -17.74 19.43
CA TYR A 595 -4.14 -17.29 20.26
C TYR A 595 -4.83 -18.44 20.98
N LYS A 596 -5.14 -19.55 20.29
CA LYS A 596 -5.81 -20.72 20.89
C LYS A 596 -4.94 -21.36 21.98
N GLY A 597 -3.64 -21.50 21.72
CA GLY A 597 -2.68 -22.03 22.69
C GLY A 597 -2.57 -21.14 23.92
N LEU A 598 -2.34 -19.83 23.74
CA LEU A 598 -2.26 -18.86 24.84
C LEU A 598 -3.53 -18.82 25.68
N LYS A 599 -4.69 -18.85 25.05
CA LYS A 599 -5.98 -18.87 25.74
C LYS A 599 -6.14 -20.09 26.63
N LYS A 600 -5.73 -21.27 26.15
CA LYS A 600 -5.73 -22.52 26.93
C LYS A 600 -4.75 -22.44 28.11
N THR A 601 -3.54 -21.94 27.88
CA THR A 601 -2.50 -21.79 28.91
C THR A 601 -2.88 -20.80 29.99
N ILE A 602 -3.41 -19.62 29.62
CA ILE A 602 -3.89 -18.60 30.56
C ILE A 602 -5.06 -19.15 31.39
N ALA A 603 -5.98 -19.91 30.79
CA ALA A 603 -7.11 -20.51 31.51
C ALA A 603 -6.69 -21.59 32.52
N LYS A 604 -5.60 -22.32 32.25
CA LYS A 604 -5.08 -23.39 33.12
C LYS A 604 -4.15 -22.88 34.24
N GLY A 605 -3.55 -21.71 34.08
CA GLY A 605 -2.51 -21.18 34.99
C GLY A 605 -1.09 -21.63 34.62
N THR A 606 -0.09 -20.80 34.92
CA THR A 606 1.28 -20.86 34.36
C THR A 606 2.25 -21.86 35.01
N ASN A 607 1.77 -22.76 35.88
CA ASN A 607 2.63 -23.58 36.77
C ASN A 607 2.76 -25.07 36.39
N ASN A 608 2.38 -25.50 35.19
CA ASN A 608 2.46 -26.92 34.80
C ASN A 608 3.65 -27.24 33.89
N VAL A 609 4.83 -27.43 34.49
CA VAL A 609 6.08 -27.87 33.83
C VAL A 609 5.99 -29.34 33.32
N PHE A 610 4.99 -30.12 33.75
CA PHE A 610 4.78 -31.51 33.31
C PHE A 610 4.04 -31.69 31.96
N GLU A 611 3.74 -30.60 31.23
CA GLU A 611 2.88 -30.67 30.03
C GLU A 611 3.55 -31.30 28.79
N ALA A 612 4.84 -31.11 28.51
CA ALA A 612 5.42 -31.56 27.23
C ALA A 612 5.34 -33.08 27.01
N ARG A 613 5.79 -33.89 27.99
CA ARG A 613 5.70 -35.36 27.91
C ARG A 613 4.25 -35.85 27.87
N THR A 614 3.36 -35.19 28.63
CA THR A 614 1.93 -35.52 28.67
C THR A 614 1.27 -35.21 27.32
N LEU A 615 1.57 -34.05 26.75
CA LEU A 615 1.08 -33.60 25.44
C LEU A 615 1.53 -34.54 24.32
N ILE A 616 2.82 -34.93 24.31
CA ILE A 616 3.34 -35.90 23.34
C ILE A 616 2.60 -37.23 23.47
N SER A 617 2.38 -37.71 24.70
CA SER A 617 1.62 -38.94 24.94
C SER A 617 0.17 -38.84 24.48
N GLU A 618 -0.49 -37.70 24.72
CA GLU A 618 -1.86 -37.43 24.26
C GLU A 618 -1.95 -37.37 22.73
N LYS A 619 -1.02 -36.66 22.08
CA LYS A 619 -0.93 -36.59 20.60
C LYS A 619 -0.69 -37.97 20.01
N LYS A 620 0.26 -38.75 20.56
CA LYS A 620 0.52 -40.13 20.14
C LYS A 620 -0.72 -41.02 20.28
N ALA A 621 -1.42 -40.93 21.41
CA ALA A 621 -2.64 -41.71 21.64
C ALA A 621 -3.77 -41.32 20.67
N SER A 622 -3.96 -40.01 20.44
CA SER A 622 -4.98 -39.49 19.54
C SER A 622 -4.68 -39.85 18.08
N ALA A 623 -3.44 -39.64 17.63
CA ALA A 623 -3.01 -40.02 16.28
C ALA A 623 -3.18 -41.53 16.06
N LYS A 624 -2.76 -42.35 17.03
CA LYS A 624 -2.94 -43.81 16.95
C LYS A 624 -4.41 -44.24 16.82
N SER A 625 -5.35 -43.48 17.39
CA SER A 625 -6.78 -43.75 17.26
C SER A 625 -7.38 -43.33 15.91
N GLN A 626 -6.67 -42.46 15.16
CA GLN A 626 -7.10 -41.92 13.87
C GLN A 626 -6.43 -42.61 12.66
N LEU A 627 -5.35 -43.38 12.87
CA LEU A 627 -4.68 -44.15 11.82
C LEU A 627 -5.65 -45.14 11.14
N CYS A 628 -5.49 -45.30 9.83
CA CYS A 628 -6.18 -46.29 9.03
C CYS A 628 -6.02 -47.72 9.58
N SER A 629 -7.08 -48.54 9.46
CA SER A 629 -7.13 -49.91 9.99
C SER A 629 -6.06 -50.84 9.43
N ASP A 630 -5.54 -50.54 8.23
CA ASP A 630 -4.62 -51.39 7.49
C ASP A 630 -3.15 -51.13 7.87
N VAL A 631 -2.90 -50.15 8.74
CA VAL A 631 -1.56 -49.80 9.23
C VAL A 631 -1.16 -50.70 10.39
N ASP A 632 0.01 -51.34 10.29
CA ASP A 632 0.57 -52.16 11.36
C ASP A 632 1.07 -51.29 12.52
N ILE A 633 0.25 -51.22 13.58
CA ILE A 633 0.53 -50.46 14.80
C ILE A 633 1.89 -50.81 15.42
N ALA A 634 2.32 -52.07 15.35
CA ALA A 634 3.60 -52.46 15.95
C ALA A 634 4.79 -51.83 15.20
N LYS A 635 4.69 -51.70 13.87
CA LYS A 635 5.67 -50.99 13.05
C LYS A 635 5.65 -49.49 13.29
N VAL A 636 4.46 -48.90 13.46
CA VAL A 636 4.31 -47.48 13.81
C VAL A 636 5.03 -47.18 15.14
N GLU A 637 4.81 -48.00 16.17
CA GLU A 637 5.46 -47.80 17.46
C GLU A 637 6.99 -47.95 17.40
N LEU A 638 7.49 -48.86 16.56
CA LEU A 638 8.92 -49.00 16.31
C LEU A 638 9.50 -47.76 15.63
N TRP A 639 8.81 -47.22 14.63
CA TRP A 639 9.24 -46.01 13.93
C TRP A 639 9.15 -44.76 14.82
N TRP A 640 8.04 -44.56 15.54
CA TRP A 640 7.86 -43.45 16.48
C TRP A 640 8.85 -43.44 17.65
N LYS A 641 9.51 -44.56 17.96
CA LYS A 641 10.61 -44.62 18.94
C LYS A 641 11.91 -44.01 18.40
N LYS A 642 12.11 -44.02 17.08
CA LYS A 642 13.29 -43.46 16.41
C LYS A 642 13.19 -41.95 16.26
N LEU A 643 11.97 -41.41 16.24
CA LEU A 643 11.72 -39.99 16.07
C LEU A 643 12.05 -39.19 17.34
N PRO A 644 12.61 -37.98 17.21
CA PRO A 644 12.81 -37.07 18.32
C PRO A 644 11.46 -36.63 18.92
N SER A 645 11.45 -36.19 20.18
CA SER A 645 10.25 -35.66 20.84
C SER A 645 9.65 -34.47 20.10
N GLU A 646 10.53 -33.69 19.49
CA GLU A 646 10.37 -32.49 18.71
C GLU A 646 9.41 -32.73 17.53
N PHE A 647 9.46 -33.92 16.92
CA PHE A 647 8.52 -34.30 15.86
C PHE A 647 7.06 -34.24 16.34
N PHE A 648 6.79 -34.73 17.55
CA PHE A 648 5.44 -34.80 18.09
C PHE A 648 4.99 -33.46 18.69
N THR A 649 5.93 -32.63 19.15
CA THR A 649 5.59 -31.25 19.52
C THR A 649 5.25 -30.48 18.26
N ALA A 650 6.13 -30.44 17.25
CA ALA A 650 6.03 -29.61 16.03
C ALA A 650 4.81 -29.90 15.12
N ASN A 651 4.22 -31.09 15.19
CA ASN A 651 3.13 -31.49 14.29
C ASN A 651 1.78 -31.62 15.02
N CYS A 652 0.68 -31.20 14.38
CA CYS A 652 -0.67 -31.49 14.88
C CYS A 652 -1.01 -32.99 14.75
N VAL A 653 -2.11 -33.43 15.36
CA VAL A 653 -2.49 -34.86 15.35
C VAL A 653 -2.75 -35.33 13.92
N GLU A 654 -3.40 -34.50 13.12
CA GLU A 654 -3.75 -34.76 11.72
C GLU A 654 -2.50 -34.95 10.86
N HIS A 655 -1.50 -34.07 11.01
CA HIS A 655 -0.20 -34.23 10.33
C HIS A 655 0.58 -35.46 10.81
N ILE A 656 0.57 -35.76 12.11
CA ILE A 656 1.22 -36.97 12.62
C ILE A 656 0.61 -38.21 11.96
N VAL A 657 -0.72 -38.25 11.81
CA VAL A 657 -1.44 -39.35 11.14
C VAL A 657 -1.01 -39.44 9.67
N GLU A 658 -1.13 -38.35 8.92
CA GLU A 658 -0.86 -38.34 7.48
C GLU A 658 0.61 -38.70 7.14
N ILE A 659 1.57 -38.17 7.90
CA ILE A 659 3.00 -38.51 7.77
C ILE A 659 3.23 -39.99 8.09
N THR A 660 2.64 -40.47 9.18
CA THR A 660 2.78 -41.88 9.60
C THR A 660 2.23 -42.81 8.51
N GLU A 661 1.04 -42.55 7.98
CA GLU A 661 0.40 -43.38 6.95
C GLU A 661 1.20 -43.42 5.64
N ASN A 662 1.74 -42.28 5.21
CA ASN A 662 2.58 -42.21 4.01
C ASN A 662 3.89 -42.99 4.17
N ILE A 663 4.54 -42.91 5.33
CA ILE A 663 5.76 -43.67 5.62
C ILE A 663 5.45 -45.16 5.72
N MET A 664 4.38 -45.55 6.40
CA MET A 664 3.99 -46.96 6.53
C MET A 664 3.64 -47.60 5.18
N SER A 665 2.99 -46.85 4.28
CA SER A 665 2.64 -47.32 2.93
C SER A 665 3.86 -47.65 2.05
N ASN A 666 5.04 -47.10 2.39
CA ASN A 666 6.29 -47.28 1.62
C ASN A 666 7.49 -47.67 2.49
N PHE A 667 7.27 -48.30 3.66
CA PHE A 667 8.24 -48.42 4.77
C PHE A 667 9.66 -48.93 4.43
N ASN A 668 9.84 -49.65 3.33
CA ASN A 668 11.14 -50.24 2.95
C ASN A 668 11.94 -49.39 1.95
N LYS A 669 11.49 -48.18 1.59
CA LYS A 669 12.25 -47.30 0.68
C LYS A 669 13.31 -46.54 1.46
N GLU A 670 14.45 -46.30 0.80
CA GLU A 670 15.54 -45.50 1.36
C GLU A 670 15.16 -44.02 1.46
N HIS A 671 14.52 -43.49 0.41
CA HIS A 671 14.03 -42.10 0.37
C HIS A 671 12.50 -42.06 0.35
N HIS A 672 11.93 -41.32 1.29
CA HIS A 672 10.51 -41.01 1.35
C HIS A 672 10.31 -39.53 1.05
N VAL A 673 9.65 -39.23 -0.07
CA VAL A 673 9.29 -37.86 -0.46
C VAL A 673 7.83 -37.88 -0.87
N PHE A 674 7.02 -37.13 -0.14
CA PHE A 674 5.58 -37.01 -0.35
C PHE A 674 5.07 -35.66 0.12
N LEU A 675 3.89 -35.29 -0.39
CA LEU A 675 3.18 -34.08 0.00
C LEU A 675 2.00 -34.46 0.88
N CYS A 676 1.77 -33.64 1.90
CA CYS A 676 0.58 -33.70 2.73
C CYS A 676 -0.36 -32.57 2.31
N ASN A 677 -1.58 -32.94 1.88
CA ASN A 677 -2.56 -31.97 1.39
C ASN A 677 -3.39 -31.46 2.57
N SER A 678 -2.96 -30.34 3.11
CA SER A 678 -3.66 -29.65 4.19
C SER A 678 -4.45 -28.45 3.64
N ASN A 679 -5.38 -28.69 2.70
CA ASN A 679 -6.19 -27.62 2.10
C ASN A 679 -6.91 -26.75 3.16
N ASP A 680 -7.23 -27.33 4.32
CA ASP A 680 -7.86 -26.62 5.45
C ASP A 680 -6.89 -25.71 6.25
N LEU A 681 -5.57 -25.87 6.10
CA LEU A 681 -4.55 -25.12 6.84
C LEU A 681 -3.97 -23.92 6.05
N GLY A 682 -4.30 -23.82 4.76
CA GLY A 682 -3.88 -22.68 3.93
C GLY A 682 -2.44 -22.74 3.43
N PHE A 683 -1.79 -23.91 3.43
CA PHE A 683 -0.47 -24.15 2.84
C PHE A 683 -0.29 -25.62 2.44
N THR A 684 0.72 -25.90 1.61
CA THR A 684 1.08 -27.26 1.17
C THR A 684 2.31 -27.75 1.95
N THR A 685 2.28 -28.95 2.51
CA THR A 685 3.42 -29.50 3.26
C THR A 685 4.18 -30.54 2.44
N LEU A 686 5.50 -30.38 2.30
CA LEU A 686 6.40 -31.39 1.73
C LEU A 686 7.17 -32.06 2.87
N VAL A 687 7.20 -33.39 2.85
CA VAL A 687 7.93 -34.20 3.83
C VAL A 687 8.99 -35.03 3.12
N VAL A 688 10.21 -34.94 3.62
CA VAL A 688 11.38 -35.69 3.15
C VAL A 688 11.95 -36.48 4.33
N TYR A 689 11.93 -37.81 4.24
CA TYR A 689 12.60 -38.69 5.20
C TYR A 689 13.64 -39.54 4.48
N THR A 690 14.91 -39.36 4.84
CA THR A 690 16.09 -39.86 4.10
C THR A 690 17.31 -39.98 5.02
N PRO A 691 18.33 -40.78 4.65
CA PRO A 691 19.65 -40.71 5.29
C PRO A 691 20.22 -39.29 5.24
N ASP A 692 20.85 -38.87 6.33
CA ASP A 692 21.44 -37.54 6.44
C ASP A 692 22.68 -37.37 5.54
N ARG A 693 22.91 -36.15 5.04
CA ARG A 693 24.09 -35.78 4.24
C ARG A 693 24.32 -34.27 4.25
N ASP A 694 25.55 -33.88 3.98
CA ASP A 694 25.93 -32.47 3.82
C ASP A 694 25.04 -31.75 2.79
N GLN A 695 24.64 -30.52 3.12
CA GLN A 695 23.85 -29.61 2.29
C GLN A 695 22.44 -30.08 1.90
N LEU A 696 21.89 -31.12 2.54
CA LEU A 696 20.57 -31.66 2.20
C LEU A 696 19.46 -30.59 2.13
N PHE A 697 19.31 -29.80 3.21
CA PHE A 697 18.35 -28.70 3.27
C PHE A 697 18.54 -27.69 2.13
N SER A 698 19.78 -27.27 1.88
CA SER A 698 20.11 -26.28 0.84
C SER A 698 19.74 -26.79 -0.55
N ASP A 699 20.03 -28.05 -0.83
CA ASP A 699 19.71 -28.70 -2.10
C ASP A 699 18.21 -28.79 -2.35
N ILE A 700 17.44 -29.20 -1.33
CA ILE A 700 15.98 -29.27 -1.41
C ILE A 700 15.40 -27.87 -1.59
N PHE A 701 15.88 -26.89 -0.82
CA PHE A 701 15.47 -25.50 -0.93
C PHE A 701 15.68 -24.94 -2.35
N LYS A 702 16.84 -25.21 -2.98
CA LYS A 702 17.13 -24.81 -4.37
C LYS A 702 16.13 -25.40 -5.36
N VAL A 703 15.74 -26.66 -5.20
CA VAL A 703 14.74 -27.30 -6.06
C VAL A 703 13.38 -26.63 -5.92
N LEU A 704 12.98 -26.27 -4.69
CA LEU A 704 11.71 -25.60 -4.40
C LEU A 704 11.68 -24.17 -4.96
N SER A 705 12.76 -23.41 -4.75
CA SER A 705 12.92 -22.06 -5.30
C SER A 705 12.88 -22.08 -6.85
N LYS A 706 13.58 -23.02 -7.50
CA LYS A 706 13.51 -23.23 -8.97
C LYS A 706 12.12 -23.62 -9.45
N ALA A 707 11.33 -24.28 -8.61
CA ALA A 707 9.94 -24.62 -8.89
C ALA A 707 8.97 -23.45 -8.65
N LYS A 708 9.48 -22.24 -8.36
CA LYS A 708 8.69 -21.02 -8.07
C LYS A 708 7.78 -21.23 -6.86
N LEU A 709 8.31 -21.89 -5.83
CA LEU A 709 7.65 -22.10 -4.55
C LEU A 709 8.34 -21.28 -3.47
N ARG A 710 7.55 -20.70 -2.59
CA ARG A 710 8.03 -20.02 -1.40
C ARG A 710 7.99 -21.00 -0.23
N VAL A 711 9.13 -21.27 0.36
CA VAL A 711 9.21 -21.97 1.65
C VAL A 711 8.92 -20.93 2.73
N LYS A 712 7.90 -21.15 3.57
CA LYS A 712 7.57 -20.27 4.70
C LYS A 712 8.18 -20.78 6.01
N GLU A 713 8.22 -22.10 6.16
CA GLU A 713 8.80 -22.75 7.33
C GLU A 713 9.43 -24.08 6.91
N ALA A 714 10.56 -24.42 7.52
CA ALA A 714 11.21 -25.70 7.39
C ALA A 714 11.70 -26.18 8.76
N ASN A 715 11.41 -27.43 9.08
CA ASN A 715 11.87 -28.08 10.31
C ASN A 715 12.71 -29.30 9.94
N MET A 716 13.93 -29.38 10.47
CA MET A 716 14.90 -30.43 10.20
C MET A 716 15.13 -31.21 11.50
N LEU A 717 14.76 -32.48 11.49
CA LEU A 717 14.74 -33.32 12.69
C LEU A 717 15.58 -34.57 12.47
N THR A 718 16.71 -34.64 13.16
CA THR A 718 17.55 -35.84 13.19
C THR A 718 16.89 -36.95 14.01
N THR A 719 16.92 -38.16 13.48
CA THR A 719 16.34 -39.35 14.10
C THR A 719 17.42 -40.25 14.68
N GLN A 720 17.06 -41.18 15.56
CA GLN A 720 18.02 -42.08 16.22
C GLN A 720 18.65 -43.12 15.28
N ASP A 721 18.21 -43.21 14.03
CA ASP A 721 18.73 -44.15 13.04
C ASP A 721 19.47 -43.47 11.89
N ASP A 722 20.15 -42.35 12.18
CA ASP A 722 20.99 -41.57 11.26
C ASP A 722 20.25 -41.06 10.01
N ASN A 723 18.91 -41.06 10.06
CA ASN A 723 18.06 -40.40 9.08
C ASN A 723 17.65 -39.02 9.59
N VAL A 724 17.20 -38.18 8.67
CA VAL A 724 16.56 -36.89 8.95
C VAL A 724 15.15 -36.88 8.39
N ILE A 725 14.24 -36.23 9.11
CA ILE A 725 12.91 -35.86 8.61
C ILE A 725 12.85 -34.34 8.46
N GLU A 726 12.84 -33.88 7.22
CA GLU A 726 12.69 -32.48 6.87
C GLU A 726 11.24 -32.21 6.43
N VAL A 727 10.60 -31.25 7.10
CA VAL A 727 9.21 -30.86 6.84
C VAL A 727 9.19 -29.42 6.38
N PHE A 728 8.79 -29.19 5.14
CA PHE A 728 8.71 -27.88 4.51
C PHE A 728 7.24 -27.46 4.33
N GLN A 729 6.94 -26.21 4.66
CA GLN A 729 5.63 -25.60 4.45
C GLN A 729 5.75 -24.60 3.31
N LEU A 730 4.95 -24.82 2.27
CA LEU A 730 5.12 -24.24 0.94
C LEU A 730 3.90 -23.44 0.51
N LEU A 731 4.16 -22.34 -0.18
CA LEU A 731 3.16 -21.55 -0.91
C LEU A 731 3.65 -21.26 -2.33
N SER A 732 2.74 -20.80 -3.18
CA SER A 732 3.07 -20.25 -4.48
C SER A 732 3.80 -18.89 -4.36
N GLU A 733 4.30 -18.36 -5.49
CA GLU A 733 4.82 -16.98 -5.58
C GLU A 733 3.79 -15.92 -5.18
N SER A 734 2.50 -16.23 -5.26
CA SER A 734 1.40 -15.33 -4.88
C SER A 734 0.90 -15.57 -3.46
N ASP A 735 1.63 -16.35 -2.65
CA ASP A 735 1.26 -16.76 -1.29
C ASP A 735 -0.06 -17.56 -1.19
N ASP A 736 -0.52 -18.12 -2.30
CA ASP A 736 -1.64 -19.06 -2.35
C ASP A 736 -1.19 -20.52 -2.18
N VAL A 737 -2.12 -21.39 -1.73
CA VAL A 737 -1.94 -22.84 -1.67
C VAL A 737 -1.66 -23.41 -3.06
N VAL A 738 -0.73 -24.36 -3.14
CA VAL A 738 -0.43 -25.06 -4.40
C VAL A 738 -1.29 -26.32 -4.46
N ASP A 739 -2.33 -26.29 -5.28
CA ASP A 739 -3.32 -27.37 -5.44
C ASP A 739 -3.23 -28.11 -6.80
N ASP A 740 -2.37 -27.64 -7.71
CA ASP A 740 -2.15 -28.29 -9.01
C ASP A 740 -1.39 -29.63 -8.85
N GLU A 741 -2.11 -30.74 -8.96
CA GLU A 741 -1.56 -32.10 -8.80
C GLU A 741 -0.39 -32.39 -9.75
N PHE A 742 -0.37 -31.82 -10.96
CA PHE A 742 0.72 -32.07 -11.92
C PHE A 742 2.02 -31.41 -11.44
N ARG A 743 1.94 -30.15 -10.99
CA ARG A 743 3.03 -29.38 -10.40
C ARG A 743 3.52 -30.04 -9.13
N LEU A 744 2.63 -30.46 -8.24
CA LEU A 744 2.94 -31.16 -7.00
C LEU A 744 3.71 -32.47 -7.25
N ASN A 745 3.23 -33.30 -8.19
CA ASN A 745 3.93 -34.53 -8.57
C ASN A 745 5.30 -34.26 -9.19
N ALA A 746 5.43 -33.22 -10.02
CA ALA A 746 6.71 -32.83 -10.60
C ALA A 746 7.73 -32.39 -9.53
N ILE A 747 7.28 -31.69 -8.48
CA ILE A 747 8.13 -31.30 -7.34
C ILE A 747 8.64 -32.54 -6.61
N VAL A 748 7.76 -33.48 -6.27
CA VAL A 748 8.15 -34.73 -5.59
C VAL A 748 9.18 -35.51 -6.40
N GLN A 749 9.04 -35.58 -7.72
CA GLN A 749 10.03 -36.27 -8.56
C GLN A 749 11.38 -35.54 -8.60
N ARG A 750 11.40 -34.21 -8.74
CA ARG A 750 12.65 -33.44 -8.72
C ARG A 750 13.40 -33.57 -7.39
N VAL A 751 12.67 -33.58 -6.27
CA VAL A 751 13.26 -33.80 -4.95
C VAL A 751 13.79 -35.24 -4.82
N LYS A 752 13.14 -36.25 -5.41
CA LYS A 752 13.71 -37.60 -5.47
C LYS A 752 14.96 -37.67 -6.35
N ASP A 753 14.98 -36.98 -7.47
CA ASP A 753 16.11 -36.97 -8.39
C ASP A 753 17.36 -36.40 -7.71
N ILE A 754 17.22 -35.29 -6.97
CA ILE A 754 18.36 -34.68 -6.26
C ILE A 754 18.88 -35.54 -5.11
N LEU A 755 18.01 -36.27 -4.41
CA LEU A 755 18.43 -37.22 -3.37
C LEU A 755 19.27 -38.37 -3.94
N ASN A 756 19.00 -38.79 -5.18
CA ASN A 756 19.73 -39.88 -5.83
C ASN A 756 21.00 -39.40 -6.58
N THR A 757 20.98 -38.19 -7.14
CA THR A 757 22.02 -37.72 -8.08
C THR A 757 22.97 -36.68 -7.49
N GLY A 758 22.54 -35.93 -6.46
CA GLY A 758 23.26 -34.77 -5.93
C GLY A 758 23.38 -33.59 -6.90
N ASP A 759 22.75 -33.63 -8.09
CA ASP A 759 22.83 -32.55 -9.09
C ASP A 759 21.67 -31.57 -8.90
N THR A 760 21.98 -30.37 -8.40
CA THR A 760 21.04 -29.25 -8.27
C THR A 760 20.72 -28.58 -9.61
N GLY A 761 21.49 -28.84 -10.67
CA GLY A 761 21.45 -28.11 -11.94
C GLY A 761 22.00 -26.66 -11.83
N LYS A 762 22.14 -25.95 -12.96
CA LYS A 762 22.71 -24.58 -12.99
C LYS A 762 21.98 -23.59 -12.06
N ALA A 763 22.73 -22.68 -11.45
CA ALA A 763 22.24 -21.63 -10.55
C ALA A 763 21.11 -20.80 -11.17
N ILE A 764 20.17 -20.36 -10.32
CA ILE A 764 19.14 -19.40 -10.72
C ILE A 764 19.87 -18.08 -10.99
N LYS A 765 19.64 -17.46 -12.15
CA LYS A 765 20.09 -16.07 -12.35
C LYS A 765 19.26 -15.18 -11.43
N ALA A 766 19.92 -14.45 -10.55
CA ALA A 766 19.28 -13.39 -9.78
C ALA A 766 18.52 -12.46 -10.76
N PRO A 767 17.30 -12.04 -10.43
CA PRO A 767 16.71 -10.87 -11.05
C PRO A 767 17.70 -9.71 -10.93
N MET A 768 17.76 -8.85 -11.93
CA MET A 768 18.51 -7.60 -11.82
C MET A 768 17.75 -6.74 -10.81
N TYR A 769 18.15 -6.76 -9.55
CA TYR A 769 17.58 -5.90 -8.52
C TYR A 769 17.94 -4.46 -8.83
N VAL A 770 17.01 -3.57 -8.50
CA VAL A 770 17.19 -2.13 -8.61
C VAL A 770 17.99 -1.69 -7.38
N GLU A 771 19.14 -1.04 -7.60
CA GLU A 771 20.08 -0.49 -6.60
C GLU A 771 19.47 0.64 -5.73
N THR A 772 18.14 0.69 -5.52
CA THR A 772 17.54 1.85 -4.84
C THR A 772 17.68 1.83 -3.32
N PHE A 773 17.84 0.64 -2.74
CA PHE A 773 18.00 0.50 -1.32
C PHE A 773 19.40 -0.04 -1.04
N GLU A 774 20.34 0.87 -0.78
CA GLU A 774 21.58 0.55 -0.08
C GLU A 774 21.23 0.30 1.40
N GLN A 775 20.60 -0.84 1.69
CA GLN A 775 20.39 -1.28 3.07
C GLN A 775 21.28 -2.48 3.33
N ASP A 776 22.28 -2.27 4.18
CA ASP A 776 23.09 -3.35 4.73
C ASP A 776 22.17 -4.34 5.45
N PRO A 777 22.36 -5.65 5.25
CA PRO A 777 21.56 -6.66 5.93
C PRO A 777 21.73 -6.54 7.44
N ASN A 778 20.63 -6.46 8.18
CA ASN A 778 20.67 -6.45 9.64
C ASN A 778 20.64 -7.90 10.16
N ILE A 779 21.69 -8.29 10.86
CA ILE A 779 21.86 -9.65 11.38
C ILE A 779 21.95 -9.62 12.89
N GLU A 780 21.06 -10.34 13.56
CA GLU A 780 20.98 -10.41 15.01
C GLU A 780 21.07 -11.86 15.48
N VAL A 781 22.03 -12.14 16.37
CA VAL A 781 22.11 -13.41 17.09
C VAL A 781 21.38 -13.28 18.42
N LEU A 782 20.27 -14.00 18.56
CA LEU A 782 19.37 -13.93 19.71
C LEU A 782 19.41 -15.22 20.53
N PRO A 783 19.27 -15.14 21.86
CA PRO A 783 19.18 -16.33 22.71
C PRO A 783 17.83 -17.04 22.51
N TYR A 784 17.85 -18.37 22.49
CA TYR A 784 16.64 -19.21 22.44
C TYR A 784 16.27 -19.73 23.84
N PRO A 785 14.99 -20.08 24.12
CA PRO A 785 14.62 -20.67 25.42
C PRO A 785 15.37 -21.97 25.74
N ASP A 786 15.71 -22.76 24.72
CA ASP A 786 16.67 -23.86 24.84
C ASP A 786 18.09 -23.30 24.84
N LYS A 787 18.88 -23.62 25.87
CA LYS A 787 20.21 -23.01 26.08
C LYS A 787 21.27 -23.56 25.15
N ASP A 788 20.99 -24.68 24.50
CA ASP A 788 21.91 -25.38 23.61
C ASP A 788 21.73 -24.92 22.15
N LYS A 789 20.86 -23.93 21.89
CA LYS A 789 20.58 -23.40 20.54
C LYS A 789 20.58 -21.88 20.53
N SER A 790 20.85 -21.31 19.35
CA SER A 790 20.79 -19.86 19.09
C SER A 790 19.87 -19.57 17.92
N LEU A 791 19.20 -18.42 17.96
CA LEU A 791 18.48 -17.88 16.82
C LEU A 791 19.38 -16.90 16.06
N ILE A 792 19.42 -16.99 14.74
CA ILE A 792 19.98 -15.96 13.88
C ILE A 792 18.83 -15.37 13.07
N LYS A 793 18.58 -14.08 13.27
CA LYS A 793 17.63 -13.29 12.48
C LYS A 793 18.41 -12.50 11.44
N ILE A 794 17.97 -12.57 10.18
CA ILE A 794 18.58 -11.89 9.05
C ILE A 794 17.47 -11.12 8.34
N ASN A 795 17.53 -9.80 8.41
CA ASN A 795 16.66 -8.90 7.68
C ASN A 795 17.45 -8.31 6.50
N ALA A 796 16.99 -8.58 5.29
CA ALA A 796 17.66 -8.13 4.07
C ALA A 796 16.63 -7.93 2.95
N LEU A 797 17.04 -7.25 1.88
CA LEU A 797 16.29 -7.27 0.62
C LEU A 797 16.04 -8.71 0.17
N ASP A 798 14.86 -8.98 -0.38
CA ASP A 798 14.54 -10.28 -0.94
C ASP A 798 15.48 -10.53 -2.13
N ASP A 799 16.39 -11.49 -2.04
CA ASP A 799 17.16 -11.99 -3.18
C ASP A 799 17.04 -13.53 -3.24
N PRO A 800 16.72 -14.12 -4.41
CA PRO A 800 16.53 -15.56 -4.55
C PRO A 800 17.76 -16.43 -4.21
N GLY A 801 18.96 -15.86 -4.17
CA GLY A 801 20.23 -16.51 -3.84
C GLY A 801 20.67 -16.38 -2.38
N TYR A 802 20.08 -15.49 -1.58
CA TYR A 802 20.55 -15.24 -0.20
C TYR A 802 20.45 -16.45 0.71
N ILE A 803 19.36 -17.22 0.64
CA ILE A 803 19.23 -18.42 1.48
C ILE A 803 20.31 -19.45 1.13
N GLU A 804 20.70 -19.56 -0.15
CA GLU A 804 21.80 -20.42 -0.57
C GLU A 804 23.13 -19.95 0.03
N GLN A 805 23.44 -18.66 -0.10
CA GLN A 805 24.66 -18.06 0.44
C GLN A 805 24.74 -18.18 1.98
N ILE A 806 23.62 -17.96 2.69
CA ILE A 806 23.52 -18.12 4.14
C ILE A 806 23.77 -19.57 4.54
N CYS A 807 23.15 -20.54 3.84
CA CYS A 807 23.37 -21.95 4.09
C CYS A 807 24.82 -22.37 3.81
N GLU A 808 25.47 -21.82 2.80
CA GLU A 808 26.90 -22.04 2.55
C GLU A 808 27.75 -21.60 3.73
N VAL A 809 27.51 -20.39 4.26
CA VAL A 809 28.22 -19.89 5.45
C VAL A 809 28.00 -20.80 6.64
N PHE A 810 26.76 -21.24 6.90
CA PHE A 810 26.48 -22.17 8.00
C PHE A 810 27.22 -23.49 7.87
N ASN A 811 27.25 -24.06 6.66
CA ASN A 811 27.97 -25.30 6.40
C ASN A 811 29.49 -25.14 6.52
N GLU A 812 30.07 -24.06 5.98
CA GLU A 812 31.50 -23.76 6.06
C GLU A 812 31.99 -23.61 7.50
N GLN A 813 31.14 -23.10 8.39
CA GLN A 813 31.41 -22.95 9.82
C GLN A 813 30.98 -24.16 10.67
N GLY A 814 30.39 -25.20 10.08
CA GLY A 814 29.98 -26.42 10.78
C GLY A 814 28.76 -26.23 11.70
N PHE A 815 27.85 -25.31 11.35
CA PHE A 815 26.59 -25.12 12.07
C PHE A 815 25.50 -26.06 11.55
N THR A 816 24.74 -26.63 12.48
CA THR A 816 23.55 -27.45 12.18
C THR A 816 22.30 -26.59 12.23
N ILE A 817 21.49 -26.62 11.16
CA ILE A 817 20.22 -25.91 11.11
C ILE A 817 19.11 -26.84 11.61
N HIS A 818 18.40 -26.45 12.68
CA HIS A 818 17.28 -27.20 13.26
C HIS A 818 15.94 -26.77 12.67
N SER A 819 15.78 -25.47 12.41
CA SER A 819 14.61 -24.94 11.72
C SER A 819 14.93 -23.62 11.02
N ALA A 820 14.13 -23.30 10.02
CA ALA A 820 14.17 -22.05 9.29
C ALA A 820 12.75 -21.51 9.11
N LYS A 821 12.54 -20.24 9.46
CA LYS A 821 11.34 -19.47 9.14
C LYS A 821 11.70 -18.37 8.16
N ILE A 822 11.02 -18.36 7.03
CA ILE A 822 11.33 -17.48 5.90
C ILE A 822 10.07 -16.65 5.66
N SER A 823 10.11 -15.40 6.13
CA SER A 823 9.00 -14.47 6.00
C SER A 823 9.39 -13.40 4.99
N GLN A 824 8.52 -13.14 4.03
CA GLN A 824 8.65 -12.02 3.11
C GLN A 824 7.60 -10.97 3.47
N LEU A 825 8.00 -9.71 3.58
CA LEU A 825 7.09 -8.61 3.85
C LEU A 825 7.46 -7.41 2.97
N GLY A 826 6.73 -7.27 1.85
CA GLY A 826 7.08 -6.31 0.80
C GLY A 826 8.30 -6.78 0.01
N GLU A 827 9.30 -5.90 -0.10
CA GLU A 827 10.58 -6.16 -0.79
C GLU A 827 11.67 -6.72 0.13
N CYS A 828 11.39 -6.86 1.44
CA CYS A 828 12.28 -7.49 2.41
C CYS A 828 11.96 -8.96 2.65
N ASN A 829 13.00 -9.71 3.01
CA ASN A 829 12.92 -10.96 3.74
C ASN A 829 13.37 -10.79 5.19
N ASP A 830 12.64 -11.45 6.09
CA ASP A 830 12.88 -11.56 7.52
C ASP A 830 13.05 -13.06 7.80
N ASN A 831 14.30 -13.52 7.73
CA ASN A 831 14.69 -14.91 7.81
C ASN A 831 15.18 -15.23 9.21
N VAL A 832 14.68 -16.30 9.82
CA VAL A 832 15.06 -16.72 11.17
C VAL A 832 15.51 -18.17 11.13
N PHE A 833 16.74 -18.43 11.55
CA PHE A 833 17.32 -19.76 11.63
C PHE A 833 17.58 -20.14 13.08
N LEU A 834 17.14 -21.32 13.49
CA LEU A 834 17.53 -21.92 14.76
C LEU A 834 18.71 -22.86 14.52
N ILE A 835 19.87 -22.54 15.09
CA ILE A 835 21.10 -23.29 14.82
C ILE A 835 21.82 -23.73 16.11
N SER A 836 22.67 -24.74 15.98
CA SER A 836 23.68 -25.15 16.97
C SER A 836 25.04 -25.29 16.30
N ASN A 837 26.11 -25.19 17.09
CA ASN A 837 27.47 -25.51 16.61
C ASN A 837 27.66 -27.03 16.45
N SER A 838 28.85 -27.44 15.99
CA SER A 838 29.22 -28.84 15.79
C SER A 838 29.20 -29.70 17.06
N GLU A 839 29.13 -29.09 18.25
CA GLU A 839 29.01 -29.77 19.55
C GLU A 839 27.57 -29.77 20.10
N ASP A 840 26.58 -29.39 19.28
CA ASP A 840 25.18 -29.19 19.68
C ASP A 840 25.01 -28.20 20.84
N GLN A 841 25.80 -27.11 20.82
CA GLN A 841 25.73 -26.01 21.78
C GLN A 841 25.35 -24.69 21.10
N SER A 842 24.91 -23.73 21.92
CA SER A 842 24.63 -22.38 21.47
C SER A 842 25.90 -21.67 21.00
N ILE A 843 25.72 -20.73 20.07
CA ILE A 843 26.80 -19.92 19.50
C ILE A 843 27.40 -19.05 20.62
N SER A 844 28.72 -19.07 20.75
CA SER A 844 29.41 -18.23 21.73
C SER A 844 29.41 -16.76 21.30
N SER A 845 29.60 -15.84 22.24
CA SER A 845 29.68 -14.40 21.92
C SER A 845 30.91 -14.00 21.09
N LEU A 846 31.91 -14.89 20.96
CA LEU A 846 33.08 -14.65 20.11
C LEU A 846 32.80 -15.10 18.67
N ASP A 847 32.03 -16.18 18.49
CA ASP A 847 31.64 -16.70 17.17
C ASP A 847 30.49 -15.89 16.54
N SER A 848 29.75 -15.11 17.34
CA SER A 848 28.62 -14.28 16.85
C SER A 848 29.06 -13.13 15.96
N ASP A 849 30.16 -12.45 16.29
CA ASP A 849 30.63 -11.31 15.50
C ASP A 849 31.25 -11.78 14.17
N ASP A 850 31.95 -12.92 14.21
CA ASP A 850 32.57 -13.54 13.03
C ASP A 850 31.51 -14.07 12.05
N ILE A 851 30.44 -14.72 12.54
CA ILE A 851 29.38 -15.22 11.67
C ILE A 851 28.56 -14.09 11.05
N VAL A 852 28.26 -13.03 11.80
CA VAL A 852 27.56 -11.84 11.29
C VAL A 852 28.36 -11.25 10.13
N LYS A 853 29.65 -11.04 10.32
CA LYS A 853 30.53 -10.49 9.30
C LYS A 853 30.63 -11.37 8.05
N LEU A 854 30.73 -12.70 8.21
CA LEU A 854 30.78 -13.63 7.08
C LEU A 854 29.50 -13.63 6.27
N ILE A 855 28.35 -13.53 6.94
CA ILE A 855 27.06 -13.41 6.25
C ILE A 855 27.02 -12.06 5.53
N GLU A 856 27.30 -10.94 6.22
CA GLU A 856 27.37 -9.60 5.61
C GLU A 856 28.25 -9.58 4.36
N GLU A 857 29.46 -10.14 4.39
CA GLU A 857 30.36 -10.21 3.22
C GLU A 857 29.79 -11.02 2.04
N LYS A 858 28.91 -11.99 2.29
CA LYS A 858 28.29 -12.85 1.26
C LYS A 858 27.00 -12.26 0.68
N ILE A 859 26.23 -11.52 1.48
CA ILE A 859 24.92 -10.97 1.10
C ILE A 859 24.89 -9.44 0.98
N ALA A 860 26.01 -8.73 1.20
CA ALA A 860 26.12 -7.31 0.92
C ALA A 860 26.14 -7.05 -0.61
N PHE A 861 25.53 -5.94 -1.01
CA PHE A 861 25.42 -5.50 -2.39
C PHE A 861 26.72 -4.89 -2.93
#